data_AF-A0A9X2D4A4-F1
#
_entry.id   AF-A0A9X2D4A4-F1
#
_cell.length_a   1.000
_cell.length_b   1.000
_cell.length_c   1.000
_cell.angle_alpha   90.00
_cell.angle_beta   90.00
_cell.angle_gamma   90.00
#
_symmetry.space_group_name_H-M   'P 1'
#
loop_
_entity.id
_entity.type
_entity.pdbx_description
1 polymer ?
#
loop_
_entity_poly.entity_id
_entity_poly.type
_entity_poly.pdbx_seq_one_letter_code
_entity_poly.pdbx_strand_id
1 'polypeptide(L)'
;MSTTDTPRREHGVLAPFRSLLTAQLVGTGLGLLFWVVVARVVPADSVGTASGAINTQTLLGSLVSLGLGTLLIAELPRLVPGRQRALLLRGVLVAATVGASLALAVGLAARAGLLGPTLRAALEPVAGLVVFVVGVAAAACGVVVDESSLGLGRSSVQVWRNLLAAGSRFPVAAVLVLAGVRDQLVLQVCWVAPIVLSVAVVLWRVLPRERAGSGPGLLADLRGYAAAAAHHQVLNVAVAAATQLVPVVAAVVLLPRDNAAFAIAWLAAGFAFLPPYLLAVALFAHGADAGEAALRRSIGTTLPAGLLLSACLVAGAWLLGRPVMSLFGPTYAEESAHLLALLVPAGLWMVVKDHLVALLRTQECFTLASRLAVVALVLELTGAVIGGLLHGADGVALGWIAAMVLEALLAAPLVRRTLGGSPWVAPSPRRLLAARAGGGGTSGETGEAHAERGAVSLRTTTILLGVLTLVLLLVVVGIGVRSVRAPSDDVADGGTGTAGTTLSTCMPTAARPGPLLDLGVQAATGDASDPVLDPEQVDALVAAAADAGADVVSTAVARQAVEPSRGARRWAAVDEVVDSALAAGLEVRVVLTGSPSWAVGDGTLSDAEARWRAPTTPAELRRWRSFVAAAAEHLTGRATYVEVWSEPDTPEFWTTGPSPRAYARLLTQTSQVLRRVAPDLTIISGGLGGNDIGFLRRVYRALGPGERPFDLVGVHPWPGDDAPEAVDASAPLTGTFGAYDDTFAGYRDVWRVLVAHGDDDLGLYVGEFGYSTSDHDDVRGTDDATRADYVAQALGIATCTPYVVGFSWYYLNPTPWNPASWTLLDDQGTTNRTYAALRTWTQGRQDLLDDTGTDSGTGTGDES
;
A
#
# COMPACT_ATOMS: atom_id res chain seq x y z
N MET A 1 21.42 -8.34 73.14
CA MET A 1 21.88 -7.79 71.85
C MET A 1 20.68 -7.76 70.93
N SER A 2 20.11 -6.57 70.74
CA SER A 2 18.87 -6.32 70.01
C SER A 2 19.14 -6.30 68.51
N THR A 3 18.56 -7.22 67.75
CA THR A 3 18.47 -7.15 66.30
C THR A 3 17.32 -6.20 65.95
N THR A 4 17.69 -5.00 65.52
CA THR A 4 16.76 -3.99 65.01
C THR A 4 16.04 -4.52 63.78
N ASP A 5 14.77 -4.87 63.96
CA ASP A 5 13.83 -5.17 62.88
C ASP A 5 13.38 -3.83 62.28
N THR A 6 14.05 -3.40 61.21
CA THR A 6 13.65 -2.21 60.46
C THR A 6 12.32 -2.48 59.74
N PRO A 7 11.28 -1.63 59.91
CA PRO A 7 10.04 -1.80 59.18
C PRO A 7 10.32 -1.69 57.68
N ARG A 8 10.00 -2.75 56.92
CA ARG A 8 9.98 -2.71 55.45
C ARG A 8 9.05 -1.56 55.03
N ARG A 9 9.62 -0.49 54.49
CA ARG A 9 8.84 0.62 53.91
C ARG A 9 7.85 0.03 52.90
N GLU A 10 6.56 0.27 53.10
CA GLU A 10 5.52 0.04 52.08
C GLU A 10 5.86 0.91 50.87
N HIS A 11 6.54 0.33 49.88
CA HIS A 11 6.79 1.02 48.62
C HIS A 11 5.47 1.01 47.84
N GLY A 12 4.83 2.17 47.74
CA GLY A 12 3.64 2.33 46.90
C GLY A 12 3.94 2.06 45.42
N VAL A 13 2.88 1.94 44.60
CA VAL A 13 2.89 1.58 43.16
C VAL A 13 3.93 2.36 42.31
N LEU A 14 4.29 3.57 42.73
CA LEU A 14 5.24 4.46 42.04
C LEU A 14 6.68 3.93 41.93
N ALA A 15 7.18 3.19 42.93
CA ALA A 15 8.56 2.70 42.89
C ALA A 15 8.76 1.55 41.86
N PRO A 16 7.90 0.51 41.85
CA PRO A 16 7.87 -0.50 40.78
C PRO A 16 7.63 0.13 39.40
N PHE A 17 6.71 1.09 39.30
CA PHE A 17 6.41 1.79 38.06
C PHE A 17 7.64 2.49 37.48
N ARG A 18 8.39 3.27 38.27
CA ARG A 18 9.61 3.97 37.80
C ARG A 18 10.70 3.01 37.32
N SER A 19 10.89 1.91 38.03
CA SER A 19 11.87 0.88 37.66
C SER A 19 11.50 0.23 36.32
N LEU A 20 10.24 -0.20 36.17
CA LEU A 20 9.72 -0.80 34.93
C LEU A 20 9.75 0.20 33.76
N LEU A 21 9.36 1.45 34.02
CA LEU A 21 9.33 2.52 33.03
C LEU A 21 10.73 2.80 32.48
N THR A 22 11.74 2.91 33.36
CA THR A 22 13.12 3.18 32.93
C THR A 22 13.68 2.03 32.10
N ALA A 23 13.45 0.78 32.52
CA ALA A 23 13.97 -0.39 31.81
C ALA A 23 13.33 -0.57 30.42
N GLN A 24 12.02 -0.36 30.30
CA GLN A 24 11.31 -0.57 29.03
C GLN A 24 11.43 0.61 28.06
N LEU A 25 11.48 1.86 28.55
CA LEU A 25 11.62 3.03 27.69
C LEU A 25 12.92 3.03 26.89
N VAL A 26 14.03 2.58 27.49
CA VAL A 26 15.32 2.53 26.79
C VAL A 26 15.26 1.56 25.62
N GLY A 27 14.70 0.36 25.82
CA GLY A 27 14.57 -0.66 24.77
C GLY A 27 13.63 -0.22 23.64
N THR A 28 12.42 0.22 23.98
CA THR A 28 11.42 0.65 22.98
C THR A 28 11.84 1.94 22.28
N GLY A 29 12.47 2.87 22.98
CA GLY A 29 12.99 4.12 22.42
C GLY A 29 14.10 3.90 21.39
N LEU A 30 15.03 2.96 21.63
CA LEU A 30 16.03 2.57 20.63
C LEU A 30 15.38 1.95 19.39
N GLY A 31 14.32 1.16 19.57
CA GLY A 31 13.52 0.62 18.46
C GLY A 31 12.86 1.72 17.63
N LEU A 32 12.21 2.70 18.29
CA LEU A 32 11.58 3.84 17.65
C LEU A 32 12.60 4.67 16.84
N LEU A 33 13.75 4.98 17.45
CA LEU A 33 14.82 5.74 16.80
C LEU A 33 15.38 5.01 15.59
N PHE A 34 15.53 3.68 15.66
CA PHE A 34 15.95 2.88 14.51
C PHE A 34 14.98 3.02 13.34
N TRP A 35 13.67 2.92 13.59
CA TRP A 35 12.65 3.09 12.55
C TRP A 35 12.64 4.51 11.97
N VAL A 36 12.84 5.55 12.79
CA VAL A 36 12.98 6.94 12.31
C VAL A 36 14.15 7.08 11.34
N VAL A 37 15.30 6.48 11.64
CA VAL A 37 16.48 6.55 10.77
C VAL A 37 16.25 5.79 9.47
N VAL A 38 15.74 4.56 9.56
CA VAL A 38 15.62 3.70 8.38
C VAL A 38 14.49 4.14 7.44
N ALA A 39 13.37 4.65 7.97
CA ALA A 39 12.26 5.18 7.17
C ALA A 39 12.67 6.35 6.25
N ARG A 40 13.79 7.03 6.53
CA ARG A 40 14.33 8.11 5.69
C ARG A 40 15.24 7.64 4.56
N VAL A 41 15.71 6.39 4.61
CA VAL A 41 16.72 5.88 3.67
C VAL A 41 16.25 4.64 2.92
N VAL A 42 15.16 4.00 3.36
CA VAL A 42 14.50 2.86 2.72
C VAL A 42 13.13 3.29 2.21
N PRO A 43 12.75 2.94 0.97
CA PRO A 43 11.43 3.23 0.41
C PRO A 43 10.26 2.69 1.25
N ALA A 44 9.10 3.37 1.18
CA ALA A 44 7.95 3.06 2.04
C ALA A 44 7.36 1.67 1.77
N ASP A 45 7.24 1.26 0.52
CA ASP A 45 6.86 -0.09 0.10
C ASP A 45 7.79 -1.17 0.71
N SER A 46 9.10 -0.94 0.70
CA SER A 46 10.09 -1.82 1.31
C SER A 46 9.98 -1.84 2.84
N VAL A 47 9.69 -0.70 3.46
CA VAL A 47 9.38 -0.59 4.90
C VAL A 47 8.14 -1.41 5.26
N GLY A 48 7.06 -1.27 4.50
CA GLY A 48 5.83 -2.01 4.74
C GLY A 48 5.98 -3.50 4.51
N THR A 49 6.73 -3.90 3.49
CA THR A 49 6.99 -5.31 3.20
C THR A 49 7.84 -5.98 4.29
N ALA A 50 8.93 -5.32 4.69
CA ALA A 50 9.75 -5.80 5.78
C ALA A 50 9.00 -5.80 7.12
N SER A 51 8.18 -4.78 7.42
CA SER A 51 7.36 -4.73 8.62
C SER A 51 6.37 -5.90 8.69
N GLY A 52 5.73 -6.24 7.56
CA GLY A 52 4.83 -7.40 7.48
C GLY A 52 5.53 -8.72 7.82
N ALA A 53 6.73 -8.93 7.26
CA ALA A 53 7.57 -10.07 7.60
C ALA A 53 7.98 -10.06 9.09
N ILE A 54 8.47 -8.92 9.60
CA ILE A 54 8.96 -8.77 10.98
C ILE A 54 7.85 -9.02 12.01
N ASN A 55 6.65 -8.48 11.80
CA ASN A 55 5.51 -8.69 12.69
C ASN A 55 5.10 -10.17 12.69
N THR A 56 5.09 -10.81 11.52
CA THR A 56 4.78 -12.23 11.38
C THR A 56 5.87 -13.10 12.03
N GLN A 57 7.15 -12.76 11.85
CA GLN A 57 8.26 -13.44 12.50
C GLN A 57 8.15 -13.39 14.02
N THR A 58 7.83 -12.20 14.55
CA THR A 58 7.69 -11.96 15.99
C THR A 58 6.54 -12.77 16.58
N LEU A 59 5.39 -12.81 15.88
CA LEU A 59 4.25 -13.62 16.27
C LEU A 59 4.57 -15.13 16.22
N LEU A 60 5.12 -15.63 15.12
CA LEU A 60 5.47 -17.05 15.01
C LEU A 60 6.51 -17.45 16.05
N GLY A 61 7.50 -16.57 16.32
CA GLY A 61 8.50 -16.77 17.36
C GLY A 61 7.91 -16.91 18.76
N SER A 62 6.87 -16.12 19.11
CA SER A 62 6.17 -16.27 20.38
C SER A 62 5.31 -17.54 20.43
N LEU A 63 4.69 -17.94 19.31
CA LEU A 63 3.89 -19.16 19.19
C LEU A 63 4.73 -20.45 19.29
N VAL A 64 5.93 -20.46 18.72
CA VAL A 64 6.82 -21.65 18.68
C VAL A 64 7.77 -21.75 19.87
N SER A 65 7.70 -20.80 20.81
CA SER A 65 8.37 -20.92 22.12
C SER A 65 7.78 -22.06 22.97
N LEU A 66 6.59 -22.57 22.62
CA LEU A 66 5.94 -23.77 23.19
C LEU A 66 5.86 -23.80 24.73
N GLY A 67 5.84 -22.64 25.39
CA GLY A 67 5.85 -22.52 26.85
C GLY A 67 7.13 -23.08 27.49
N LEU A 68 8.17 -23.34 26.69
CA LEU A 68 9.43 -23.92 27.13
C LEU A 68 10.16 -22.99 28.09
N GLY A 69 10.19 -21.69 27.86
CA GLY A 69 10.94 -20.81 28.73
C GLY A 69 10.26 -20.62 30.10
N THR A 70 8.93 -20.54 30.18
CA THR A 70 8.18 -20.59 31.45
C THR A 70 8.38 -21.89 32.23
N LEU A 71 8.46 -23.02 31.53
CA LEU A 71 8.82 -24.29 32.15
C LEU A 71 10.27 -24.24 32.69
N LEU A 72 11.21 -23.71 31.90
CA LEU A 72 12.62 -23.60 32.28
C LEU A 72 12.81 -22.69 33.48
N ILE A 73 12.01 -21.63 33.64
CA ILE A 73 11.99 -20.81 34.86
C ILE A 73 11.70 -21.66 36.10
N ALA A 74 10.75 -22.60 36.02
CA ALA A 74 10.34 -23.43 37.15
C ALA A 74 11.32 -24.58 37.44
N GLU A 75 11.93 -25.16 36.40
CA GLU A 75 12.71 -26.39 36.50
C GLU A 75 14.22 -26.17 36.62
N LEU A 76 14.80 -25.18 35.95
CA LEU A 76 16.25 -24.92 35.98
C LEU A 76 16.83 -24.70 37.39
N PRO A 77 16.16 -23.97 38.32
CA PRO A 77 16.67 -23.78 39.68
C PRO A 77 16.89 -25.09 40.45
N ARG A 78 16.19 -26.17 40.07
CA ARG A 78 16.18 -27.46 40.77
C ARG A 78 17.24 -28.44 40.24
N LEU A 79 17.90 -28.09 39.14
CA LEU A 79 18.82 -28.98 38.42
C LEU A 79 20.28 -28.62 38.69
N VAL A 80 21.16 -29.63 38.63
CA VAL A 80 22.62 -29.43 38.70
C VAL A 80 23.16 -28.73 37.44
N PRO A 81 24.30 -28.01 37.49
CA PRO A 81 24.75 -27.14 36.39
C PRO A 81 24.94 -27.84 35.04
N GLY A 82 25.48 -29.07 35.03
CA GLY A 82 25.59 -29.87 33.80
C GLY A 82 24.23 -30.24 33.18
N ARG A 83 23.19 -30.40 33.99
CA ARG A 83 21.82 -30.70 33.54
C ARG A 83 21.06 -29.44 33.14
N GLN A 84 21.26 -28.31 33.83
CA GLN A 84 20.78 -26.99 33.43
C GLN A 84 21.24 -26.66 32.00
N ARG A 85 22.55 -26.86 31.72
CA ARG A 85 23.13 -26.66 30.40
C ARG A 85 22.47 -27.54 29.33
N ALA A 86 22.32 -28.84 29.62
CA ALA A 86 21.73 -29.79 28.67
C ALA A 86 20.27 -29.44 28.35
N LEU A 87 19.46 -29.13 29.36
CA LEU A 87 18.05 -28.81 29.19
C LEU A 87 17.86 -27.49 28.42
N LEU A 88 18.66 -26.46 28.73
CA LEU A 88 18.63 -25.18 28.01
C LEU A 88 19.00 -25.36 26.53
N LEU A 89 20.13 -26.01 26.22
CA LEU A 89 20.56 -26.23 24.84
C LEU A 89 19.55 -27.06 24.03
N ARG A 90 18.92 -28.05 24.66
CA ARG A 90 17.86 -28.85 24.05
C ARG A 90 16.59 -28.02 23.83
N GLY A 91 16.21 -27.17 24.78
CA GLY A 91 15.09 -26.25 24.63
C GLY A 91 15.29 -25.27 23.47
N VAL A 92 16.49 -24.71 23.34
CA VAL A 92 16.88 -23.85 22.21
C VAL A 92 16.84 -24.63 20.89
N LEU A 93 17.36 -25.86 20.84
CA LEU A 93 17.30 -26.71 19.65
C LEU A 93 15.85 -26.99 19.24
N VAL A 94 14.99 -27.37 20.19
CA VAL A 94 13.57 -27.64 19.93
C VAL A 94 12.88 -26.38 19.41
N ALA A 95 13.07 -25.22 20.08
CA ALA A 95 12.48 -23.96 19.63
C ALA A 95 12.98 -23.54 18.24
N ALA A 96 14.27 -23.72 17.94
CA ALA A 96 14.83 -23.43 16.61
C ALA A 96 14.24 -24.35 15.53
N THR A 97 14.19 -25.66 15.77
CA THR A 97 13.67 -26.64 14.81
C THR A 97 12.18 -26.47 14.55
N VAL A 98 11.35 -26.39 15.60
CA VAL A 98 9.90 -26.18 15.46
C VAL A 98 9.62 -24.82 14.82
N GLY A 99 10.33 -23.77 15.26
CA GLY A 99 10.24 -22.44 14.68
C GLY A 99 10.57 -22.43 13.19
N ALA A 100 11.70 -23.02 12.79
CA ALA A 100 12.12 -23.08 11.40
C ALA A 100 11.15 -23.90 10.53
N SER A 101 10.68 -25.04 11.01
CA SER A 101 9.71 -25.87 10.27
C SER A 101 8.38 -25.16 10.06
N LEU A 102 7.84 -24.50 11.11
CA LEU A 102 6.61 -23.73 10.97
C LEU A 102 6.81 -22.52 10.06
N ALA A 103 7.93 -21.80 10.21
CA ALA A 103 8.24 -20.65 9.37
C ALA A 103 8.39 -21.03 7.90
N LEU A 104 8.98 -22.19 7.60
CA LEU A 104 9.07 -22.70 6.24
C LEU A 104 7.69 -23.02 5.68
N ALA A 105 6.83 -23.69 6.45
CA ALA A 105 5.46 -23.99 6.02
C ALA A 105 4.66 -22.71 5.74
N VAL A 106 4.71 -21.71 6.65
CA VAL A 106 4.06 -20.41 6.48
C VAL A 106 4.65 -19.65 5.29
N GLY A 107 5.97 -19.66 5.13
CA GLY A 107 6.63 -18.95 4.04
C GLY A 107 6.32 -19.56 2.67
N LEU A 108 6.23 -20.89 2.58
CA LEU A 108 5.78 -21.57 1.36
C LEU A 108 4.31 -21.26 1.06
N ALA A 109 3.44 -21.23 2.08
CA ALA A 109 2.04 -20.83 1.91
C ALA A 109 1.90 -19.37 1.43
N ALA A 110 2.72 -18.44 1.96
CA ALA A 110 2.74 -17.06 1.52
C ALA A 110 3.21 -16.91 0.07
N ARG A 111 4.26 -17.64 -0.34
CA ARG A 111 4.74 -17.68 -1.72
C ARG A 111 3.69 -18.23 -2.69
N ALA A 112 2.90 -19.19 -2.24
CA ALA A 112 1.74 -19.70 -2.98
C ALA A 112 0.55 -18.72 -3.02
N GLY A 113 0.69 -17.49 -2.51
CA GLY A 113 -0.34 -16.46 -2.53
C GLY A 113 -1.42 -16.59 -1.45
N LEU A 114 -1.29 -17.53 -0.51
CA LEU A 114 -2.35 -17.83 0.47
C LEU A 114 -2.40 -16.83 1.63
N LEU A 115 -1.36 -16.01 1.83
CA LEU A 115 -1.19 -15.13 3.00
C LEU A 115 -1.06 -13.64 2.65
N GLY A 116 -1.60 -13.23 1.50
CA GLY A 116 -1.70 -11.81 1.12
C GLY A 116 -0.47 -11.25 0.38
N PRO A 117 -0.62 -10.08 -0.27
CA PRO A 117 0.37 -9.53 -1.20
C PRO A 117 1.67 -9.08 -0.52
N THR A 118 1.59 -8.45 0.66
CA THR A 118 2.77 -7.96 1.37
C THR A 118 3.66 -9.11 1.87
N LEU A 119 3.08 -10.16 2.45
CA LEU A 119 3.87 -11.34 2.84
C LEU A 119 4.41 -12.12 1.65
N ARG A 120 3.68 -12.16 0.52
CA ARG A 120 4.20 -12.72 -0.73
C ARG A 120 5.45 -11.96 -1.18
N ALA A 121 5.37 -10.63 -1.28
CA ALA A 121 6.48 -9.78 -1.70
C ALA A 121 7.72 -9.91 -0.79
N ALA A 122 7.51 -10.06 0.53
CA ALA A 122 8.60 -10.25 1.48
C ALA A 122 9.36 -11.57 1.31
N LEU A 123 8.66 -12.62 0.85
CA LEU A 123 9.11 -14.01 0.89
C LEU A 123 9.35 -14.62 -0.50
N GLU A 124 9.02 -13.88 -1.55
CA GLU A 124 9.28 -14.21 -2.95
C GLU A 124 10.78 -14.30 -3.25
N PRO A 125 11.64 -13.35 -2.81
CA PRO A 125 13.08 -13.56 -2.88
C PRO A 125 13.52 -14.70 -1.96
N VAL A 126 14.40 -15.58 -2.44
CA VAL A 126 14.95 -16.69 -1.63
C VAL A 126 15.66 -16.14 -0.38
N ALA A 127 16.38 -15.03 -0.51
CA ALA A 127 17.01 -14.36 0.62
C ALA A 127 15.98 -13.93 1.68
N GLY A 128 14.82 -13.40 1.25
CA GLY A 128 13.72 -13.00 2.13
C GLY A 128 13.14 -14.20 2.89
N LEU A 129 12.88 -15.32 2.20
CA LEU A 129 12.43 -16.56 2.84
C LEU A 129 13.45 -17.10 3.86
N VAL A 130 14.74 -17.09 3.51
CA VAL A 130 15.80 -17.56 4.42
C VAL A 130 15.86 -16.67 5.68
N VAL A 131 15.88 -15.35 5.50
CA VAL A 131 15.89 -14.40 6.62
C VAL A 131 14.61 -14.55 7.45
N PHE A 132 13.47 -14.81 6.81
CA PHE A 132 12.21 -15.11 7.49
C PHE A 132 12.30 -16.31 8.41
N VAL A 133 12.74 -17.46 7.89
CA VAL A 133 12.88 -18.72 8.63
C VAL A 133 13.89 -18.59 9.77
N VAL A 134 15.05 -18.00 9.49
CA VAL A 134 16.07 -17.73 10.53
C VAL A 134 15.53 -16.78 11.58
N GLY A 135 14.76 -15.77 11.19
CA GLY A 135 14.17 -14.79 12.11
C GLY A 135 13.16 -15.41 13.08
N VAL A 136 12.27 -16.28 12.62
CA VAL A 136 11.33 -17.00 13.51
C VAL A 136 12.09 -17.88 14.50
N ALA A 137 13.07 -18.65 14.02
CA ALA A 137 13.89 -19.50 14.87
C ALA A 137 14.69 -18.67 15.90
N ALA A 138 15.29 -17.56 15.48
CA ALA A 138 16.05 -16.65 16.34
C ALA A 138 15.17 -15.99 17.40
N ALA A 139 13.96 -15.55 17.02
CA ALA A 139 12.99 -14.98 17.96
C ALA A 139 12.59 -16.00 19.04
N ALA A 140 12.25 -17.23 18.64
CA ALA A 140 11.91 -18.31 19.57
C ALA A 140 13.08 -18.66 20.51
N CYS A 141 14.29 -18.77 19.97
CA CYS A 141 15.50 -18.98 20.77
C CYS A 141 15.75 -17.83 21.75
N GLY A 142 15.53 -16.59 21.33
CA GLY A 142 15.64 -15.40 22.17
C GLY A 142 14.74 -15.47 23.40
N VAL A 143 13.47 -15.84 23.21
CA VAL A 143 12.50 -16.03 24.30
C VAL A 143 12.98 -17.11 25.26
N VAL A 144 13.36 -18.29 24.73
CA VAL A 144 13.84 -19.41 25.56
C VAL A 144 15.07 -19.03 26.37
N VAL A 145 16.02 -18.31 25.78
CA VAL A 145 17.25 -17.86 26.46
C VAL A 145 16.97 -16.82 27.53
N ASP A 146 16.08 -15.86 27.26
CA ASP A 146 15.70 -14.82 28.22
C ASP A 146 15.02 -15.43 29.44
N GLU A 147 14.03 -16.29 29.21
CA GLU A 147 13.30 -16.95 30.29
C GLU A 147 14.19 -17.95 31.05
N SER A 148 15.09 -18.67 30.37
CA SER A 148 16.09 -19.50 31.03
C SER A 148 17.04 -18.69 31.92
N SER A 149 17.40 -17.47 31.50
CA SER A 149 18.27 -16.59 32.28
C SER A 149 17.59 -16.14 33.57
N LEU A 150 16.26 -15.92 33.54
CA LEU A 150 15.46 -15.69 34.74
C LEU A 150 15.45 -16.93 35.66
N GLY A 151 15.24 -18.13 35.12
CA GLY A 151 15.30 -19.39 35.88
C GLY A 151 16.67 -19.65 36.53
N LEU A 152 17.75 -19.15 35.94
CA LEU A 152 19.10 -19.23 36.52
C LEU A 152 19.42 -18.09 37.50
N GLY A 153 18.47 -17.19 37.78
CA GLY A 153 18.67 -16.03 38.66
C GLY A 153 19.55 -14.93 38.07
N ARG A 154 19.66 -14.85 36.74
CA ARG A 154 20.55 -13.94 36.00
C ARG A 154 19.75 -12.96 35.13
N SER A 155 18.79 -12.24 35.71
CA SER A 155 17.93 -11.29 34.99
C SER A 155 18.68 -10.18 34.25
N SER A 156 19.90 -9.82 34.69
CA SER A 156 20.77 -8.85 34.00
C SER A 156 21.20 -9.30 32.60
N VAL A 157 21.27 -10.62 32.35
CA VAL A 157 21.63 -11.20 31.05
C VAL A 157 20.56 -10.87 29.99
N GLN A 158 19.28 -11.00 30.36
CA GLN A 158 18.16 -10.69 29.47
C GLN A 158 18.20 -9.21 29.04
N VAL A 159 18.38 -8.30 30.01
CA VAL A 159 18.49 -6.86 29.73
C VAL A 159 19.67 -6.58 28.80
N TRP A 160 20.84 -7.14 29.09
CA TRP A 160 22.04 -6.95 28.29
C TRP A 160 21.88 -7.49 26.86
N ARG A 161 21.28 -8.67 26.70
CA ARG A 161 21.00 -9.27 25.38
C ARG A 161 20.10 -8.38 24.55
N ASN A 162 19.01 -7.88 25.14
CA ASN A 162 18.05 -7.02 24.45
C ASN A 162 18.67 -5.68 24.05
N LEU A 163 19.52 -5.09 24.90
CA LEU A 163 20.29 -3.88 24.55
C LEU A 163 21.31 -4.14 23.43
N LEU A 164 22.00 -5.28 23.46
CA LEU A 164 22.92 -5.67 22.39
C LEU A 164 22.17 -5.86 21.06
N ALA A 165 21.03 -6.54 21.07
CA ALA A 165 20.20 -6.75 19.88
C ALA A 165 19.65 -5.42 19.36
N ALA A 166 19.11 -4.55 20.21
CA ALA A 166 18.56 -3.25 19.79
C ALA A 166 19.65 -2.29 19.30
N GLY A 167 20.80 -2.22 19.98
CA GLY A 167 21.90 -1.34 19.63
C GLY A 167 22.66 -1.77 18.38
N SER A 168 22.78 -3.07 18.11
CA SER A 168 23.47 -3.56 16.91
C SER A 168 22.67 -3.41 15.62
N ARG A 169 21.39 -3.01 15.67
CA ARG A 169 20.60 -2.70 14.47
C ARG A 169 21.21 -1.55 13.66
N PHE A 170 21.71 -0.51 14.33
CA PHE A 170 22.29 0.67 13.69
C PHE A 170 23.56 0.37 12.85
N PRO A 171 24.60 -0.29 13.40
CA PRO A 171 25.78 -0.63 12.59
C PRO A 171 25.47 -1.63 11.48
N VAL A 172 24.54 -2.59 11.70
CA VAL A 172 24.11 -3.51 10.64
C VAL A 172 23.42 -2.75 9.50
N ALA A 173 22.52 -1.82 9.82
CA ALA A 173 21.88 -0.97 8.83
C ALA A 173 22.90 -0.10 8.07
N ALA A 174 23.83 0.52 8.79
CA ALA A 174 24.87 1.35 8.18
C ALA A 174 25.70 0.55 7.16
N VAL A 175 26.15 -0.67 7.52
CA VAL A 175 26.92 -1.53 6.61
C VAL A 175 26.12 -1.89 5.36
N LEU A 176 24.85 -2.28 5.51
CA LEU A 176 24.00 -2.69 4.38
C LEU A 176 23.66 -1.51 3.46
N VAL A 177 23.33 -0.36 4.03
CA VAL A 177 23.03 0.86 3.26
C VAL A 177 24.28 1.39 2.54
N LEU A 178 25.45 1.34 3.18
CA LEU A 178 26.73 1.70 2.55
C LEU A 178 27.13 0.70 1.44
N ALA A 179 26.69 -0.56 1.54
CA ALA A 179 26.85 -1.56 0.49
C ALA A 179 25.83 -1.43 -0.65
N GLY A 180 24.98 -0.39 -0.64
CA GLY A 180 23.98 -0.13 -1.68
C GLY A 180 22.68 -0.91 -1.54
N VAL A 181 22.53 -1.73 -0.49
CA VAL A 181 21.26 -2.44 -0.23
C VAL A 181 20.30 -1.46 0.44
N ARG A 182 19.19 -1.14 -0.23
CA ARG A 182 18.15 -0.22 0.27
C ARG A 182 16.72 -0.76 0.13
N ASP A 183 16.59 -2.07 -0.04
CA ASP A 183 15.31 -2.77 -0.18
C ASP A 183 14.80 -3.32 1.17
N GLN A 184 13.71 -4.10 1.11
CA GLN A 184 13.12 -4.79 2.23
C GLN A 184 14.08 -5.72 3.01
N LEU A 185 15.14 -6.25 2.38
CA LEU A 185 16.08 -7.17 3.04
C LEU A 185 16.91 -6.44 4.08
N VAL A 186 17.21 -5.15 3.89
CA VAL A 186 17.92 -4.35 4.88
C VAL A 186 17.24 -4.43 6.23
N LEU A 187 15.93 -4.14 6.26
CA LEU A 187 15.14 -4.12 7.47
C LEU A 187 14.99 -5.50 8.09
N GLN A 188 14.73 -6.53 7.27
CA GLN A 188 14.63 -7.90 7.76
C GLN A 188 15.95 -8.39 8.38
N VAL A 189 17.09 -8.14 7.73
CA VAL A 189 18.42 -8.52 8.24
C VAL A 189 18.78 -7.71 9.49
N CYS A 190 18.50 -6.41 9.51
CA CYS A 190 18.69 -5.56 10.69
C CYS A 190 17.86 -6.02 11.89
N TRP A 191 16.74 -6.71 11.65
CA TRP A 191 15.94 -7.29 12.73
C TRP A 191 16.49 -8.64 13.20
N VAL A 192 16.91 -9.51 12.27
CA VAL A 192 17.26 -10.91 12.54
C VAL A 192 18.71 -11.09 13.00
N ALA A 193 19.68 -10.49 12.30
CA ALA A 193 21.10 -10.71 12.58
C ALA A 193 21.50 -10.29 14.01
N PRO A 194 21.04 -9.15 14.54
CA PRO A 194 21.24 -8.78 15.94
C PRO A 194 20.71 -9.79 16.96
N ILE A 195 19.55 -10.40 16.69
CA ILE A 195 18.97 -11.40 17.59
C ILE A 195 19.85 -12.64 17.60
N VAL A 196 20.24 -13.16 16.43
CA VAL A 196 21.14 -14.32 16.30
C VAL A 196 22.46 -14.07 17.02
N LEU A 197 23.09 -12.92 16.78
CA LEU A 197 24.33 -12.52 17.44
C LEU A 197 24.15 -12.48 18.97
N SER A 198 23.10 -11.83 19.44
CA SER A 198 22.85 -11.67 20.87
C SER A 198 22.63 -13.03 21.58
N VAL A 199 21.89 -13.95 20.95
CA VAL A 199 21.64 -15.30 21.47
C VAL A 199 22.94 -16.11 21.52
N ALA A 200 23.74 -16.08 20.44
CA ALA A 200 25.01 -16.79 20.37
C ALA A 200 25.98 -16.32 21.46
N VAL A 201 26.09 -14.99 21.67
CA VAL A 201 26.95 -14.40 22.70
C VAL A 201 26.50 -14.79 24.10
N VAL A 202 25.19 -14.77 24.38
CA VAL A 202 24.65 -15.18 25.69
C VAL A 202 24.90 -16.65 25.95
N LEU A 203 24.60 -17.54 24.99
CA LEU A 203 24.87 -18.97 25.14
C LEU A 203 26.36 -19.21 25.42
N TRP A 204 27.27 -18.52 24.72
CA TRP A 204 28.70 -18.65 24.94
C TRP A 204 29.15 -18.16 26.34
N ARG A 205 28.58 -17.05 26.84
CA ARG A 205 29.00 -16.46 28.13
C ARG A 205 28.30 -17.02 29.37
N VAL A 206 27.06 -17.47 29.24
CA VAL A 206 26.19 -17.76 30.39
C VAL A 206 26.05 -19.25 30.67
N LEU A 207 26.27 -20.11 29.68
CA LEU A 207 26.17 -21.56 29.88
C LEU A 207 27.20 -22.08 30.91
N PRO A 208 26.78 -22.87 31.91
CA PRO A 208 27.71 -23.60 32.78
C PRO A 208 28.67 -24.43 31.94
N ARG A 209 29.98 -24.33 32.21
CA ARG A 209 31.02 -25.02 31.41
C ARG A 209 31.13 -26.51 31.69
N GLU A 210 30.48 -26.99 32.76
CA GLU A 210 30.47 -28.40 33.15
C GLU A 210 29.85 -29.29 32.05
N ARG A 211 30.38 -30.51 31.92
CA ARG A 211 29.87 -31.50 30.95
C ARG A 211 28.53 -32.04 31.43
N ALA A 212 27.60 -32.22 30.51
CA ALA A 212 26.33 -32.88 30.79
C ALA A 212 26.60 -34.33 31.22
N GLY A 213 26.19 -34.69 32.44
CA GLY A 213 26.27 -36.08 32.94
C GLY A 213 25.29 -37.02 32.24
N SER A 214 25.27 -38.29 32.66
CA SER A 214 24.41 -39.37 32.17
C SER A 214 22.92 -39.20 32.56
N GLY A 215 22.29 -38.14 32.08
CA GLY A 215 20.85 -37.89 32.26
C GLY A 215 20.00 -38.45 31.12
N PRO A 216 18.66 -38.38 31.25
CA PRO A 216 17.72 -38.78 30.20
C PRO A 216 18.05 -38.14 28.83
N GLY A 217 17.79 -38.87 27.75
CA GLY A 217 17.94 -38.39 26.37
C GLY A 217 16.89 -37.34 25.98
N LEU A 218 17.08 -36.66 24.84
CA LEU A 218 16.18 -35.60 24.35
C LEU A 218 14.70 -36.05 24.28
N LEU A 219 14.44 -37.24 23.77
CA LEU A 219 13.08 -37.80 23.66
C LEU A 219 12.42 -38.05 25.02
N ALA A 220 13.20 -38.41 26.03
CA ALA A 220 12.69 -38.61 27.38
C ALA A 220 12.30 -37.27 28.03
N ASP A 221 13.11 -36.23 27.83
CA ASP A 221 12.81 -34.88 28.30
C ASP A 221 11.57 -34.31 27.60
N LEU A 222 11.46 -34.49 26.28
CA LEU A 222 10.27 -34.08 25.52
C LEU A 222 9.01 -34.75 26.06
N ARG A 223 9.03 -36.07 26.29
CA ARG A 223 7.86 -36.79 26.84
C ARG A 223 7.53 -36.37 28.27
N GLY A 224 8.54 -36.09 29.09
CA GLY A 224 8.35 -35.69 30.49
C GLY A 224 7.81 -34.27 30.65
N TYR A 225 8.19 -33.37 29.74
CA TYR A 225 7.92 -31.93 29.88
C TYR A 225 6.89 -31.37 28.89
N ALA A 226 6.54 -32.08 27.81
CA ALA A 226 5.64 -31.58 26.77
C ALA A 226 4.27 -31.15 27.30
N ALA A 227 3.66 -31.93 28.21
CA ALA A 227 2.35 -31.60 28.76
C ALA A 227 2.39 -30.32 29.61
N ALA A 228 3.45 -30.15 30.41
CA ALA A 228 3.65 -28.95 31.23
C ALA A 228 3.94 -27.72 30.36
N ALA A 229 4.83 -27.85 29.37
CA ALA A 229 5.16 -26.78 28.43
C ALA A 229 3.93 -26.33 27.61
N ALA A 230 3.14 -27.27 27.10
CA ALA A 230 1.91 -26.98 26.38
C ALA A 230 0.89 -26.19 27.23
N HIS A 231 0.76 -26.52 28.53
CA HIS A 231 -0.13 -25.78 29.42
C HIS A 231 0.30 -24.32 29.59
N HIS A 232 1.61 -24.07 29.74
CA HIS A 232 2.13 -22.71 29.81
C HIS A 232 1.97 -21.93 28.50
N GLN A 233 2.13 -22.60 27.35
CA GLN A 233 2.00 -21.94 26.05
C GLN A 233 0.61 -21.35 25.83
N VAL A 234 -0.42 -22.09 26.22
CA VAL A 234 -1.82 -21.66 26.07
C VAL A 234 -2.07 -20.34 26.78
N LEU A 235 -1.55 -20.20 28.00
CA LEU A 235 -1.71 -18.99 28.79
C LEU A 235 -0.93 -17.82 28.18
N ASN A 236 0.30 -18.06 27.69
CA ASN A 236 1.12 -17.03 27.08
C ASN A 236 0.49 -16.49 25.78
N VAL A 237 -0.03 -17.39 24.94
CA VAL A 237 -0.72 -17.01 23.69
C VAL A 237 -2.01 -16.25 23.97
N ALA A 238 -2.80 -16.69 24.95
CA ALA A 238 -4.03 -16.00 25.34
C ALA A 238 -3.83 -14.54 25.74
N VAL A 239 -2.66 -14.22 26.32
CA VAL A 239 -2.32 -12.88 26.79
C VAL A 239 -1.66 -12.03 25.71
N ALA A 240 -0.85 -12.64 24.84
CA ALA A 240 -0.10 -11.93 23.81
C ALA A 240 -0.89 -11.70 22.50
N ALA A 241 -1.91 -12.53 22.22
CA ALA A 241 -2.58 -12.59 20.93
C ALA A 241 -3.21 -11.25 20.49
N ALA A 242 -3.87 -10.51 21.39
CA ALA A 242 -4.64 -9.32 21.00
C ALA A 242 -3.77 -8.22 20.36
N THR A 243 -2.64 -7.90 20.96
CA THR A 243 -1.81 -6.77 20.50
C THR A 243 -0.86 -7.14 19.38
N GLN A 244 -0.50 -8.42 19.22
CA GLN A 244 0.46 -8.88 18.21
C GLN A 244 -0.19 -9.28 16.88
N LEU A 245 -1.49 -9.61 16.87
CA LEU A 245 -2.15 -10.11 15.67
C LEU A 245 -2.63 -9.00 14.72
N VAL A 246 -2.96 -7.80 15.22
CA VAL A 246 -3.46 -6.71 14.37
C VAL A 246 -2.45 -6.27 13.30
N PRO A 247 -1.14 -6.06 13.60
CA PRO A 247 -0.15 -5.73 12.57
C PRO A 247 0.09 -6.85 11.56
N VAL A 248 -0.12 -8.10 11.95
CA VAL A 248 -0.04 -9.25 11.04
C VAL A 248 -1.27 -9.29 10.12
N VAL A 249 -2.46 -9.01 10.66
CA VAL A 249 -3.68 -8.85 9.85
C VAL A 249 -3.52 -7.70 8.86
N ALA A 250 -2.98 -6.56 9.30
CA ALA A 250 -2.68 -5.44 8.42
C ALA A 250 -1.74 -5.86 7.28
N ALA A 251 -0.64 -6.57 7.59
CA ALA A 251 0.28 -7.07 6.59
C ALA A 251 -0.37 -8.06 5.60
N VAL A 252 -1.34 -8.86 6.05
CA VAL A 252 -2.02 -9.82 5.18
C VAL A 252 -3.08 -9.14 4.29
N VAL A 253 -3.74 -8.10 4.79
CA VAL A 253 -4.87 -7.45 4.13
C VAL A 253 -4.45 -6.24 3.30
N LEU A 254 -3.39 -5.55 3.68
CA LEU A 254 -2.94 -4.32 3.03
C LEU A 254 -1.85 -4.59 1.99
N LEU A 255 -1.73 -3.69 1.03
CA LEU A 255 -0.59 -3.60 0.13
C LEU A 255 0.65 -3.06 0.87
N PRO A 256 1.88 -3.25 0.36
CA PRO A 256 3.10 -2.81 1.03
C PRO A 256 3.10 -1.35 1.48
N ARG A 257 2.73 -0.40 0.63
CA ARG A 257 2.74 1.03 0.96
C ARG A 257 1.77 1.38 2.09
N ASP A 258 0.52 0.93 2.00
CA ASP A 258 -0.50 1.08 3.05
C ASP A 258 -0.07 0.43 4.37
N ASN A 259 0.54 -0.75 4.28
CA ASN A 259 1.06 -1.45 5.45
C ASN A 259 2.22 -0.68 6.10
N ALA A 260 3.01 0.07 5.34
CA ALA A 260 4.07 0.92 5.86
C ALA A 260 3.51 2.07 6.69
N ALA A 261 2.53 2.80 6.14
CA ALA A 261 1.86 3.88 6.84
C ALA A 261 1.18 3.39 8.13
N PHE A 262 0.45 2.27 8.04
CA PHE A 262 -0.15 1.63 9.20
C PHE A 262 0.89 1.19 10.23
N ALA A 263 1.97 0.53 9.79
CA ALA A 263 3.00 0.02 10.70
C ALA A 263 3.73 1.13 11.46
N ILE A 264 4.06 2.25 10.80
CA ILE A 264 4.70 3.40 11.43
C ILE A 264 3.74 4.07 12.43
N ALA A 265 2.48 4.26 12.04
CA ALA A 265 1.45 4.78 12.95
C ALA A 265 1.23 3.85 14.16
N TRP A 266 1.15 2.54 13.94
CA TRP A 266 1.01 1.53 14.98
C TRP A 266 2.19 1.51 15.95
N LEU A 267 3.41 1.63 15.42
CA LEU A 267 4.63 1.69 16.21
C LEU A 267 4.65 2.93 17.11
N ALA A 268 4.29 4.09 16.58
CA ALA A 268 4.17 5.33 17.34
C ALA A 268 3.04 5.26 18.39
N ALA A 269 1.89 4.69 18.04
CA ALA A 269 0.78 4.46 18.97
C ALA A 269 1.18 3.50 20.11
N GLY A 270 1.88 2.41 19.79
CA GLY A 270 2.40 1.46 20.77
C GLY A 270 3.37 2.10 21.77
N PHE A 271 4.20 3.04 21.31
CA PHE A 271 5.05 3.85 22.20
C PHE A 271 4.22 4.75 23.13
N ALA A 272 3.15 5.36 22.61
CA ALA A 272 2.22 6.16 23.43
C ALA A 272 1.47 5.30 24.47
N PHE A 273 1.10 4.06 24.14
CA PHE A 273 0.40 3.16 25.06
C PHE A 273 1.27 2.61 26.20
N LEU A 274 2.60 2.67 26.06
CA LEU A 274 3.53 2.05 26.99
C LEU A 274 3.42 2.60 28.43
N PRO A 275 3.45 3.92 28.68
CA PRO A 275 3.41 4.43 30.05
C PRO A 275 2.11 4.10 30.81
N PRO A 276 0.90 4.26 30.24
CA PRO A 276 -0.34 3.82 30.90
C PRO A 276 -0.39 2.30 31.18
N TYR A 277 0.10 1.48 30.24
CA TYR A 277 0.18 0.03 30.42
C TYR A 277 1.10 -0.36 31.60
N LEU A 278 2.29 0.24 31.68
CA LEU A 278 3.24 -0.04 32.78
C LEU A 278 2.68 0.38 34.15
N LEU A 279 1.81 1.38 34.21
CA LEU A 279 1.13 1.77 35.43
C LEU A 279 0.18 0.66 35.92
N ALA A 280 -0.55 0.01 35.01
CA ALA A 280 -1.40 -1.13 35.33
C ALA A 280 -0.60 -2.38 35.74
N VAL A 281 0.57 -2.63 35.11
CA VAL A 281 1.48 -3.71 35.51
C VAL A 281 2.05 -3.47 36.92
N ALA A 282 2.47 -2.24 37.22
CA ALA A 282 2.95 -1.88 38.56
C ALA A 282 1.86 -2.03 39.63
N LEU A 283 0.61 -1.71 39.30
CA LEU A 283 -0.55 -1.93 40.16
C LEU A 283 -0.74 -3.42 40.48
N PHE A 284 -0.65 -4.30 39.47
CA PHE A 284 -0.73 -5.75 39.67
C PHE A 284 0.38 -6.27 40.57
N ALA A 285 1.63 -5.86 40.33
CA ALA A 285 2.77 -6.24 41.16
C ALA A 285 2.59 -5.81 42.63
N HIS A 286 2.07 -4.61 42.87
CA HIS A 286 1.76 -4.13 44.22
C HIS A 286 0.61 -4.91 44.88
N GLY A 287 -0.42 -5.27 44.11
CA GLY A 287 -1.57 -6.04 44.61
C GLY A 287 -1.22 -7.48 45.03
N ALA A 288 -0.25 -8.11 44.38
CA ALA A 288 0.25 -9.43 44.73
C ALA A 288 0.90 -9.47 46.12
N ASP A 289 1.53 -8.38 46.55
CA ASP A 289 2.22 -8.28 47.84
C ASP A 289 1.33 -7.77 48.98
N ALA A 290 0.30 -6.95 48.68
CA ALA A 290 -0.46 -6.18 49.68
C ALA A 290 -1.94 -6.59 49.85
N GLY A 291 -2.48 -7.48 49.01
CA GLY A 291 -3.85 -7.99 49.09
C GLY A 291 -4.94 -7.10 48.46
N GLU A 292 -6.15 -7.64 48.29
CA GLU A 292 -7.24 -7.04 47.49
C GLU A 292 -7.67 -5.63 47.96
N ALA A 293 -7.69 -5.37 49.27
CA ALA A 293 -8.11 -4.08 49.83
C ALA A 293 -7.10 -2.95 49.56
N ALA A 294 -5.79 -3.27 49.49
CA ALA A 294 -4.75 -2.32 49.13
C ALA A 294 -4.76 -2.04 47.61
N LEU A 295 -5.05 -3.07 46.81
CA LEU A 295 -5.24 -2.95 45.37
C LEU A 295 -6.41 -2.04 45.00
N ARG A 296 -7.59 -2.23 45.62
CA ARG A 296 -8.77 -1.37 45.38
C ARG A 296 -8.52 0.10 45.74
N ARG A 297 -7.77 0.38 46.81
CA ARG A 297 -7.32 1.74 47.15
C ARG A 297 -6.38 2.30 46.09
N SER A 298 -5.45 1.49 45.60
CA SER A 298 -4.49 1.91 44.57
C SER A 298 -5.18 2.20 43.23
N ILE A 299 -6.18 1.41 42.84
CA ILE A 299 -7.02 1.64 41.65
C ILE A 299 -7.66 3.03 41.65
N GLY A 300 -8.13 3.50 42.81
CA GLY A 300 -8.71 4.85 42.96
C GLY A 300 -7.73 5.98 42.60
N THR A 301 -6.43 5.70 42.55
CA THR A 301 -5.39 6.66 42.15
C THR A 301 -4.79 6.36 40.78
N THR A 302 -4.57 5.09 40.44
CA THR A 302 -3.89 4.69 39.18
C THR A 302 -4.81 4.77 37.98
N LEU A 303 -6.10 4.45 38.12
CA LEU A 303 -7.05 4.47 37.01
C LEU A 303 -7.33 5.91 36.52
N PRO A 304 -7.63 6.90 37.39
CA PRO A 304 -7.72 8.30 36.94
C PRO A 304 -6.40 8.84 36.38
N ALA A 305 -5.25 8.49 36.99
CA ALA A 305 -3.94 8.92 36.50
C ALA A 305 -3.63 8.34 35.11
N GLY A 306 -3.94 7.05 34.88
CA GLY A 306 -3.80 6.40 33.59
C GLY A 306 -4.72 7.00 32.52
N LEU A 307 -5.97 7.30 32.86
CA LEU A 307 -6.91 7.95 31.94
C LEU A 307 -6.50 9.39 31.61
N LEU A 308 -6.03 10.15 32.59
CA LEU A 308 -5.51 11.49 32.36
C LEU A 308 -4.28 11.46 31.45
N LEU A 309 -3.34 10.55 31.72
CA LEU A 309 -2.15 10.36 30.90
C LEU A 309 -2.52 9.97 29.46
N SER A 310 -3.46 9.05 29.30
CA SER A 310 -3.97 8.62 28.00
C SER A 310 -4.70 9.75 27.26
N ALA A 311 -5.52 10.56 27.95
CA ALA A 311 -6.16 11.73 27.36
C ALA A 311 -5.15 12.79 26.91
N CYS A 312 -4.08 13.03 27.68
CA CYS A 312 -2.99 13.91 27.26
C CYS A 312 -2.27 13.38 26.01
N LEU A 313 -2.07 12.06 25.90
CA LEU A 313 -1.47 11.42 24.73
C LEU A 313 -2.38 11.50 23.51
N VAL A 314 -3.70 11.36 23.67
CA VAL A 314 -4.70 11.57 22.60
C VAL A 314 -4.63 13.01 22.08
N ALA A 315 -4.67 13.99 22.98
CA ALA A 315 -4.53 15.39 22.59
C ALA A 315 -3.18 15.66 21.89
N GLY A 316 -2.10 15.05 22.40
CA GLY A 316 -0.79 15.09 21.77
C GLY A 316 -0.78 14.48 20.36
N ALA A 317 -1.42 13.34 20.15
CA ALA A 317 -1.51 12.71 18.82
C ALA A 317 -2.31 13.57 17.83
N TRP A 318 -3.38 14.23 18.28
CA TRP A 318 -4.18 15.11 17.42
C TRP A 318 -3.48 16.43 17.08
N LEU A 319 -2.73 17.00 18.03
CA LEU A 319 -2.04 18.29 17.85
C LEU A 319 -0.65 18.14 17.21
N LEU A 320 0.08 17.10 17.60
CA LEU A 320 1.49 16.88 17.21
C LEU A 320 1.65 15.69 16.27
N GLY A 321 0.58 15.03 15.83
CA GLY A 321 0.65 13.86 14.95
C GLY A 321 1.47 14.10 13.69
N ARG A 322 1.18 15.17 12.94
CA ARG A 322 1.95 15.57 11.75
C ARG A 322 3.43 15.87 12.06
N PRO A 323 3.77 16.74 13.04
CA PRO A 323 5.16 16.96 13.45
C PRO A 323 5.91 15.71 13.91
N VAL A 324 5.24 14.78 14.60
CA VAL A 324 5.86 13.53 15.04
C VAL A 324 6.11 12.59 13.85
N MET A 325 5.17 12.52 12.90
CA MET A 325 5.32 11.70 11.70
C MET A 325 6.35 12.24 10.71
N SER A 326 6.56 13.56 10.64
CA SER A 326 7.62 14.14 9.80
C SER A 326 9.04 13.75 10.24
N LEU A 327 9.21 13.24 11.46
CA LEU A 327 10.46 12.61 11.87
C LEU A 327 10.78 11.38 11.01
N PHE A 328 9.78 10.60 10.60
CA PHE A 328 9.97 9.41 9.77
C PHE A 328 10.12 9.75 8.28
N GLY A 329 9.51 10.85 7.83
CA GLY A 329 9.60 11.38 6.47
C GLY A 329 8.37 12.22 6.10
N PRO A 330 8.44 13.03 5.02
CA PRO A 330 7.31 13.84 4.57
C PRO A 330 6.10 12.98 4.17
N THR A 331 6.31 11.89 3.43
CA THR A 331 5.27 10.92 3.04
C THR A 331 4.52 10.35 4.25
N TYR A 332 5.24 9.98 5.31
CA TYR A 332 4.61 9.49 6.54
C TYR A 332 3.85 10.58 7.30
N ALA A 333 4.25 11.85 7.19
CA ALA A 333 3.52 12.96 7.78
C ALA A 333 2.12 13.14 7.18
N GLU A 334 1.97 12.82 5.90
CA GLU A 334 0.69 12.87 5.18
C GLU A 334 -0.11 11.58 5.39
N GLU A 335 0.52 10.43 5.13
CA GLU A 335 -0.15 9.13 5.09
C GLU A 335 -0.34 8.49 6.48
N SER A 336 0.44 8.83 7.52
CA SER A 336 0.39 8.15 8.83
C SER A 336 -0.14 9.00 9.98
N ALA A 337 -0.17 10.33 9.85
CA ALA A 337 -0.56 11.22 10.94
C ALA A 337 -2.03 11.05 11.35
N HIS A 338 -2.92 10.87 10.36
CA HIS A 338 -4.33 10.62 10.61
C HIS A 338 -4.56 9.22 11.21
N LEU A 339 -3.82 8.20 10.75
CA LEU A 339 -3.85 6.85 11.35
C LEU A 339 -3.42 6.88 12.83
N LEU A 340 -2.37 7.63 13.17
CA LEU A 340 -1.95 7.81 14.56
C LEU A 340 -3.05 8.48 15.40
N ALA A 341 -3.69 9.53 14.85
CA ALA A 341 -4.79 10.23 15.50
C ALA A 341 -6.02 9.33 15.73
N LEU A 342 -6.26 8.36 14.85
CA LEU A 342 -7.29 7.33 15.01
C LEU A 342 -6.90 6.32 16.09
N LEU A 343 -5.69 5.77 16.04
CA LEU A 343 -5.27 4.66 16.91
C LEU A 343 -5.15 5.07 18.39
N VAL A 344 -4.55 6.22 18.70
CA VAL A 344 -4.24 6.62 20.09
C VAL A 344 -5.45 6.72 21.02
N PRO A 345 -6.65 7.16 20.58
CA PRO A 345 -7.90 7.06 21.34
C PRO A 345 -8.20 5.69 21.96
N ALA A 346 -7.76 4.58 21.35
CA ALA A 346 -7.93 3.24 21.91
C ALA A 346 -7.28 3.10 23.29
N GLY A 347 -6.24 3.88 23.57
CA GLY A 347 -5.55 3.93 24.86
C GLY A 347 -6.47 4.24 26.04
N LEU A 348 -7.57 4.96 25.84
CA LEU A 348 -8.53 5.26 26.93
C LEU A 348 -9.24 3.98 27.40
N TRP A 349 -9.70 3.16 26.46
CA TRP A 349 -10.32 1.87 26.78
C TRP A 349 -9.29 0.87 27.31
N MET A 350 -8.09 0.82 26.71
CA MET A 350 -7.00 -0.07 27.16
C MET A 350 -6.66 0.14 28.64
N VAL A 351 -6.60 1.39 29.11
CA VAL A 351 -6.37 1.69 30.54
C VAL A 351 -7.43 1.03 31.43
N VAL A 352 -8.71 1.15 31.06
CA VAL A 352 -9.81 0.52 31.83
C VAL A 352 -9.71 -0.99 31.78
N LYS A 353 -9.46 -1.55 30.59
CA LYS A 353 -9.29 -2.99 30.36
C LYS A 353 -8.15 -3.58 31.19
N ASP A 354 -6.98 -2.95 31.19
CA ASP A 354 -5.79 -3.44 31.90
C ASP A 354 -5.99 -3.43 33.42
N HIS A 355 -6.64 -2.39 33.96
CA HIS A 355 -6.98 -2.33 35.38
C HIS A 355 -8.03 -3.38 35.78
N LEU A 356 -9.03 -3.61 34.92
CA LEU A 356 -10.04 -4.65 35.13
C LEU A 356 -9.39 -6.04 35.12
N VAL A 357 -8.51 -6.31 34.15
CA VAL A 357 -7.79 -7.59 34.04
C VAL A 357 -6.86 -7.80 35.23
N ALA A 358 -6.16 -6.76 35.69
CA ALA A 358 -5.32 -6.84 36.89
C ALA A 358 -6.15 -7.25 38.13
N LEU A 359 -7.31 -6.64 38.32
CA LEU A 359 -8.22 -6.95 39.42
C LEU A 359 -8.76 -8.40 39.33
N LEU A 360 -9.24 -8.81 38.16
CA LEU A 360 -9.77 -10.17 37.95
C LEU A 360 -8.70 -11.25 38.15
N ARG A 361 -7.44 -10.97 37.80
CA ARG A 361 -6.31 -11.87 38.05
C ARG A 361 -5.99 -11.99 39.53
N THR A 362 -6.03 -10.89 40.29
CA THR A 362 -5.80 -10.92 41.74
C THR A 362 -6.95 -11.57 42.53
N GLN A 363 -8.18 -11.52 41.99
CA GLN A 363 -9.35 -12.20 42.55
C GLN A 363 -9.45 -13.67 42.12
N GLU A 364 -8.41 -14.20 41.47
CA GLU A 364 -8.34 -15.57 40.96
C GLU A 364 -9.50 -15.95 40.00
N CYS A 365 -10.18 -14.95 39.42
CA CYS A 365 -11.29 -15.11 38.47
C CYS A 365 -10.77 -15.43 37.04
N PHE A 366 -9.83 -16.36 36.93
CA PHE A 366 -9.06 -16.63 35.70
C PHE A 366 -9.96 -17.03 34.52
N THR A 367 -11.04 -17.76 34.78
CA THR A 367 -11.97 -18.23 33.73
C THR A 367 -12.72 -17.07 33.07
N LEU A 368 -13.18 -16.09 33.85
CA LEU A 368 -13.88 -14.91 33.33
C LEU A 368 -12.91 -14.00 32.57
N ALA A 369 -11.73 -13.74 33.14
CA ALA A 369 -10.69 -12.93 32.50
C ALA A 369 -10.27 -13.51 31.14
N SER A 370 -10.13 -14.84 31.06
CA SER A 370 -9.75 -15.52 29.82
C SER A 370 -10.86 -15.47 28.76
N ARG A 371 -12.14 -15.65 29.14
CA ARG A 371 -13.27 -15.55 28.20
C ARG A 371 -13.39 -14.15 27.61
N LEU A 372 -13.23 -13.11 28.43
CA LEU A 372 -13.28 -11.72 27.97
C LEU A 372 -12.13 -11.41 27.01
N ALA A 373 -10.92 -11.89 27.30
CA ALA A 373 -9.76 -11.72 26.42
C ALA A 373 -9.98 -12.37 25.04
N VAL A 374 -10.61 -13.55 25.01
CA VAL A 374 -10.94 -14.24 23.74
C VAL A 374 -11.97 -13.46 22.94
N VAL A 375 -13.05 -13.00 23.58
CA VAL A 375 -14.09 -12.24 22.88
C VAL A 375 -13.53 -10.94 22.31
N ALA A 376 -12.73 -10.22 23.09
CA ALA A 376 -12.01 -9.03 22.63
C ALA A 376 -11.15 -9.35 21.40
N LEU A 377 -10.32 -10.40 21.49
CA LEU A 377 -9.48 -10.84 20.37
C LEU A 377 -10.28 -11.10 19.08
N VAL A 378 -11.42 -11.80 19.16
CA VAL A 378 -12.27 -12.06 17.99
C VAL A 378 -12.78 -10.75 17.39
N LEU A 379 -13.29 -9.84 18.23
CA LEU A 379 -13.84 -8.57 17.78
C LEU A 379 -12.76 -7.70 17.13
N GLU A 380 -11.60 -7.56 17.77
CA GLU A 380 -10.45 -6.78 17.28
C GLU A 380 -10.02 -7.25 15.89
N LEU A 381 -9.83 -8.56 15.72
CA LEU A 381 -9.35 -9.12 14.46
C LEU A 381 -10.41 -9.12 13.37
N THR A 382 -11.68 -9.41 13.72
CA THR A 382 -12.79 -9.36 12.76
C THR A 382 -12.99 -7.93 12.27
N GLY A 383 -12.96 -6.94 13.18
CA GLY A 383 -13.04 -5.53 12.85
C GLY A 383 -11.89 -5.10 11.93
N ALA A 384 -10.65 -5.44 12.29
CA ALA A 384 -9.46 -5.12 11.50
C ALA A 384 -9.50 -5.75 10.09
N VAL A 385 -9.89 -7.03 9.97
CA VAL A 385 -10.00 -7.73 8.67
C VAL A 385 -11.08 -7.10 7.80
N ILE A 386 -12.30 -6.94 8.32
CA ILE A 386 -13.43 -6.38 7.56
C ILE A 386 -13.12 -4.94 7.16
N GLY A 387 -12.62 -4.14 8.10
CA GLY A 387 -12.25 -2.76 7.85
C GLY A 387 -11.18 -2.65 6.76
N GLY A 388 -10.09 -3.41 6.87
CA GLY A 388 -9.00 -3.40 5.89
C GLY A 388 -9.42 -3.85 4.49
N LEU A 389 -10.35 -4.81 4.40
CA LEU A 389 -10.94 -5.26 3.14
C LEU A 389 -11.78 -4.18 2.45
N LEU A 390 -12.40 -3.28 3.21
CA LEU A 390 -13.31 -2.27 2.70
C LEU A 390 -12.63 -0.92 2.41
N HIS A 391 -11.69 -0.49 3.26
CA HIS A 391 -11.12 0.87 3.21
C HIS A 391 -9.61 0.92 3.48
N GLY A 392 -8.86 -0.16 3.21
CA GLY A 392 -7.39 -0.14 3.34
C GLY A 392 -6.89 0.15 4.77
N ALA A 393 -5.80 0.90 4.91
CA ALA A 393 -5.16 1.16 6.21
C ALA A 393 -6.10 1.89 7.20
N ASP A 394 -6.85 2.88 6.73
CA ASP A 394 -7.90 3.56 7.50
C ASP A 394 -8.95 2.58 7.98
N GLY A 395 -9.37 1.69 7.09
CA GLY A 395 -10.30 0.62 7.39
C GLY A 395 -9.81 -0.28 8.53
N VAL A 396 -8.54 -0.70 8.51
CA VAL A 396 -7.95 -1.52 9.60
C VAL A 396 -8.02 -0.77 10.93
N ALA A 397 -7.59 0.50 10.95
CA ALA A 397 -7.60 1.33 12.16
C ALA A 397 -9.02 1.54 12.69
N LEU A 398 -9.96 1.96 11.83
CA LEU A 398 -11.36 2.19 12.18
C LEU A 398 -12.06 0.92 12.65
N GLY A 399 -11.84 -0.20 11.97
CA GLY A 399 -12.40 -1.50 12.33
C GLY A 399 -11.90 -1.98 13.70
N TRP A 400 -10.61 -1.81 13.99
CA TRP A 400 -10.03 -2.13 15.30
C TRP A 400 -10.56 -1.21 16.41
N ILE A 401 -10.68 0.09 16.17
CA ILE A 401 -11.24 1.04 17.16
C ILE A 401 -12.73 0.78 17.40
N ALA A 402 -13.49 0.45 16.36
CA ALA A 402 -14.90 0.08 16.50
C ALA A 402 -15.06 -1.16 17.39
N ALA A 403 -14.16 -2.15 17.26
CA ALA A 403 -14.10 -3.30 18.16
C ALA A 403 -13.78 -2.88 19.60
N MET A 404 -12.80 -1.99 19.82
CA MET A 404 -12.48 -1.44 21.15
C MET A 404 -13.68 -0.72 21.79
N VAL A 405 -14.42 0.07 21.02
CA VAL A 405 -15.63 0.77 21.50
C VAL A 405 -16.72 -0.26 21.86
N LEU A 406 -16.92 -1.26 21.01
CA LEU A 406 -17.90 -2.32 21.27
C LEU A 406 -17.54 -3.11 22.54
N GLU A 407 -16.27 -3.46 22.73
CA GLU A 407 -15.79 -4.07 23.96
C GLU A 407 -16.09 -3.20 25.18
N ALA A 408 -15.82 -1.89 25.08
CA ALA A 408 -16.09 -0.95 26.17
C ALA A 408 -17.57 -0.93 26.57
N LEU A 409 -18.46 -0.95 25.58
CA LEU A 409 -19.90 -1.01 25.78
C LEU A 409 -20.35 -2.33 26.41
N LEU A 410 -19.85 -3.46 25.91
CA LEU A 410 -20.19 -4.80 26.40
C LEU A 410 -19.66 -5.04 27.82
N ALA A 411 -18.47 -4.50 28.13
CA ALA A 411 -17.84 -4.63 29.44
C ALA A 411 -18.33 -3.59 30.46
N ALA A 412 -19.08 -2.55 30.04
CA ALA A 412 -19.56 -1.49 30.93
C ALA A 412 -20.32 -1.99 32.18
N PRO A 413 -21.23 -2.99 32.10
CA PRO A 413 -21.90 -3.53 33.28
C PRO A 413 -20.93 -4.24 34.23
N LEU A 414 -19.95 -4.96 33.68
CA LEU A 414 -18.93 -5.64 34.46
C LEU A 414 -18.02 -4.64 35.15
N VAL A 415 -17.54 -3.63 34.42
CA VAL A 415 -16.75 -2.50 34.94
C VAL A 415 -17.49 -1.80 36.09
N ARG A 416 -18.79 -1.50 35.93
CA ARG A 416 -19.60 -0.90 37.01
C ARG A 416 -19.70 -1.81 38.24
N ARG A 417 -19.83 -3.13 38.07
CA ARG A 417 -19.91 -4.08 39.19
C ARG A 417 -18.58 -4.26 39.91
N THR A 418 -17.49 -4.37 39.17
CA THR A 418 -16.15 -4.65 39.71
C THR A 418 -15.47 -3.40 40.25
N LEU A 419 -15.56 -2.28 39.52
CA LEU A 419 -14.93 -1.01 39.87
C LEU A 419 -15.87 -0.05 40.63
N GLY A 420 -17.20 -0.24 40.60
CA GLY A 420 -18.16 0.66 41.26
C GLY A 420 -18.15 0.65 42.80
N GLY A 421 -17.45 -0.31 43.42
CA GLY A 421 -17.15 -0.29 44.86
C GLY A 421 -15.88 0.49 45.24
N SER A 422 -15.13 1.03 44.27
CA SER A 422 -13.93 1.83 44.52
C SER A 422 -14.27 3.31 44.55
N PRO A 423 -13.86 4.07 45.60
CA PRO A 423 -14.08 5.52 45.64
C PRO A 423 -13.23 6.19 44.56
N TRP A 424 -13.83 6.43 43.39
CA TRP A 424 -13.21 7.15 42.31
C TRP A 424 -13.19 8.64 42.66
N VAL A 425 -12.03 9.15 43.09
CA VAL A 425 -11.86 10.58 43.41
C VAL A 425 -10.87 11.16 42.42
N ALA A 426 -11.31 12.16 41.64
CA ALA A 426 -10.46 12.84 40.67
C ALA A 426 -9.16 13.34 41.36
N PRO A 427 -7.98 13.15 40.74
CA PRO A 427 -6.72 13.52 41.34
C PRO A 427 -6.61 15.05 41.36
N SER A 428 -7.02 15.67 42.48
CA SER A 428 -6.72 17.07 42.71
C SER A 428 -5.21 17.23 43.01
N PRO A 429 -4.52 18.26 42.49
CA PRO A 429 -3.07 18.43 42.64
C PRO A 429 -2.56 18.53 44.09
N ARG A 430 -3.45 18.66 45.07
CA ARG A 430 -3.11 19.00 46.46
C ARG A 430 -2.89 17.80 47.39
N ARG A 431 -3.12 16.55 46.96
CA ARG A 431 -3.00 15.37 47.84
C ARG A 431 -1.69 14.57 47.76
N LEU A 432 -0.67 15.05 47.05
CA LEU A 432 0.66 14.43 47.04
C LEU A 432 1.59 14.88 48.19
N LEU A 433 1.16 15.82 49.05
CA LEU A 433 1.97 16.35 50.16
C LEU A 433 1.43 16.06 51.57
N ALA A 434 0.34 15.31 51.72
CA ALA A 434 -0.28 15.09 53.03
C ALA A 434 -0.59 13.60 53.31
N ALA A 435 0.44 12.77 53.32
CA ALA A 435 0.36 11.39 53.82
C ALA A 435 1.51 11.09 54.80
N ARG A 436 1.54 11.85 55.90
CA ARG A 436 2.19 11.48 57.16
C ARG A 436 1.34 12.05 58.31
N ALA A 437 0.29 11.33 58.70
CA ALA A 437 -0.33 11.42 60.03
C ALA A 437 -1.44 10.36 60.18
N GLY A 438 -1.29 9.48 61.17
CA GLY A 438 -2.30 8.70 61.93
C GLY A 438 -3.37 7.92 61.16
N GLY A 439 -3.62 6.63 61.38
CA GLY A 439 -3.46 5.82 62.57
C GLY A 439 -4.83 5.23 62.97
N GLY A 440 -4.90 3.91 63.14
CA GLY A 440 -5.87 3.24 64.02
C GLY A 440 -6.97 2.38 63.37
N GLY A 441 -7.00 1.09 63.74
CA GLY A 441 -8.26 0.34 63.93
C GLY A 441 -8.42 -1.01 63.20
N THR A 442 -7.99 -2.08 63.88
CA THR A 442 -8.49 -3.48 64.00
C THR A 442 -9.96 -3.74 63.59
N SER A 443 -10.48 -4.92 63.18
CA SER A 443 -10.17 -6.36 63.39
C SER A 443 -11.23 -7.24 62.67
N GLY A 444 -10.91 -8.53 62.44
CA GLY A 444 -11.84 -9.67 62.28
C GLY A 444 -11.87 -10.27 60.85
N GLU A 445 -11.10 -11.32 60.52
CA GLU A 445 -11.40 -12.78 60.67
C GLU A 445 -12.71 -13.21 60.00
N THR A 446 -12.87 -14.31 59.25
CA THR A 446 -12.08 -15.43 58.70
C THR A 446 -13.09 -16.24 57.85
N GLY A 447 -12.62 -16.95 56.83
CA GLY A 447 -13.22 -18.25 56.46
C GLY A 447 -14.24 -18.29 55.31
N GLU A 448 -13.75 -18.54 54.10
CA GLU A 448 -14.18 -19.65 53.21
C GLU A 448 -13.37 -19.59 51.91
N ALA A 449 -12.05 -19.81 52.06
CA ALA A 449 -11.13 -19.91 50.95
C ALA A 449 -10.62 -21.35 50.84
N HIS A 450 -11.50 -22.33 50.62
CA HIS A 450 -11.12 -23.72 50.35
C HIS A 450 -12.15 -24.38 49.42
N ALA A 451 -12.08 -24.11 48.11
CA ALA A 451 -12.38 -25.06 47.03
C ALA A 451 -12.43 -24.38 45.65
N GLU A 452 -11.34 -23.80 45.14
CA GLU A 452 -11.13 -23.67 43.68
C GLU A 452 -9.65 -23.35 43.36
N ARG A 453 -8.73 -24.16 43.88
CA ARG A 453 -7.34 -24.13 43.42
C ARG A 453 -7.22 -24.91 42.12
N GLY A 454 -6.93 -24.17 41.04
CA GLY A 454 -6.16 -24.67 39.91
C GLY A 454 -6.94 -25.52 38.90
N ALA A 455 -7.66 -24.85 38.01
CA ALA A 455 -7.88 -25.38 36.66
C ALA A 455 -8.21 -24.24 35.71
N VAL A 456 -7.20 -23.66 35.06
CA VAL A 456 -7.43 -23.02 33.75
C VAL A 456 -7.95 -24.14 32.85
N SER A 457 -9.26 -24.19 32.69
CA SER A 457 -9.97 -25.30 32.05
C SER A 457 -9.41 -25.58 30.66
N LEU A 458 -9.17 -26.86 30.34
CA LEU A 458 -8.94 -27.33 28.97
C LEU A 458 -9.94 -26.73 27.96
N ARG A 459 -11.16 -26.38 28.40
CA ARG A 459 -12.19 -25.77 27.55
C ARG A 459 -11.84 -24.36 27.08
N THR A 460 -11.22 -23.54 27.92
CA THR A 460 -10.76 -22.18 27.54
C THR A 460 -9.69 -22.27 26.46
N THR A 461 -8.84 -23.29 26.56
CA THR A 461 -7.78 -23.62 25.60
C THR A 461 -8.34 -24.00 24.23
N THR A 462 -9.36 -24.87 24.19
CA THR A 462 -9.99 -25.29 22.94
C THR A 462 -10.71 -24.14 22.25
N ILE A 463 -11.30 -23.22 23.02
CA ILE A 463 -11.98 -22.04 22.50
C ILE A 463 -10.95 -21.05 21.90
N LEU A 464 -9.81 -20.83 22.56
CA LEU A 464 -8.77 -19.93 22.07
C LEU A 464 -8.10 -20.45 20.79
N LEU A 465 -7.82 -21.75 20.76
CA LEU A 465 -7.29 -22.42 19.57
C LEU A 465 -8.32 -22.42 18.43
N GLY A 466 -9.60 -22.65 18.74
CA GLY A 466 -10.70 -22.59 17.78
C GLY A 466 -10.93 -21.18 17.23
N VAL A 467 -10.77 -20.14 18.05
CA VAL A 467 -10.82 -18.74 17.63
C VAL A 467 -9.63 -18.38 16.75
N LEU A 468 -8.42 -18.77 17.13
CA LEU A 468 -7.23 -18.55 16.31
C LEU A 468 -7.36 -19.23 14.95
N THR A 469 -7.91 -20.45 14.93
CA THR A 469 -8.19 -21.22 13.72
C THR A 469 -9.30 -20.58 12.90
N LEU A 470 -10.39 -20.12 13.52
CA LEU A 470 -11.49 -19.43 12.87
C LEU A 470 -11.06 -18.09 12.26
N VAL A 471 -10.19 -17.35 12.94
CA VAL A 471 -9.63 -16.09 12.44
C VAL A 471 -8.65 -16.36 11.30
N LEU A 472 -7.77 -17.37 11.43
CA LEU A 472 -6.91 -17.81 10.34
C LEU A 472 -7.77 -18.23 9.12
N LEU A 473 -8.90 -18.90 9.37
CA LEU A 473 -9.87 -19.28 8.34
C LEU A 473 -10.55 -18.04 7.74
N LEU A 474 -10.94 -17.04 8.53
CA LEU A 474 -11.56 -15.80 8.04
C LEU A 474 -10.57 -14.94 7.24
N VAL A 475 -9.29 -14.94 7.63
CA VAL A 475 -8.19 -14.31 6.90
C VAL A 475 -7.96 -15.06 5.59
N VAL A 476 -7.86 -16.39 5.61
CA VAL A 476 -7.70 -17.24 4.41
C VAL A 476 -8.93 -17.16 3.48
N VAL A 477 -10.15 -17.07 4.02
CA VAL A 477 -11.39 -16.92 3.26
C VAL A 477 -11.53 -15.49 2.71
N GLY A 478 -11.13 -14.47 3.47
CA GLY A 478 -11.06 -13.08 3.01
C GLY A 478 -10.06 -12.90 1.85
N ILE A 479 -8.92 -13.59 1.93
CA ILE A 479 -7.92 -13.70 0.86
C ILE A 479 -8.46 -14.54 -0.31
N GLY A 480 -9.20 -15.61 -0.03
CA GLY A 480 -9.90 -16.45 -1.03
C GLY A 480 -10.92 -15.65 -1.85
N VAL A 481 -11.72 -14.81 -1.19
CA VAL A 481 -12.68 -13.91 -1.86
C VAL A 481 -11.97 -12.82 -2.67
N ARG A 482 -10.80 -12.35 -2.21
CA ARG A 482 -9.98 -11.38 -2.95
C ARG A 482 -9.19 -12.02 -4.09
N SER A 483 -8.79 -13.29 -4.00
CA SER A 483 -8.11 -14.05 -5.08
C SER A 483 -9.09 -14.58 -6.13
N VAL A 484 -10.36 -14.83 -5.76
CA VAL A 484 -11.46 -15.07 -6.71
C VAL A 484 -11.91 -13.76 -7.40
N ARG A 485 -11.63 -12.59 -6.80
CA ARG A 485 -11.84 -11.25 -7.39
C ARG A 485 -10.59 -10.63 -8.01
N ALA A 486 -9.41 -11.14 -7.71
CA ALA A 486 -8.17 -10.79 -8.36
C ALA A 486 -8.12 -11.58 -9.68
N PRO A 487 -7.88 -10.92 -10.83
CA PRO A 487 -7.49 -11.65 -12.02
C PRO A 487 -6.20 -12.41 -11.70
N SER A 488 -6.16 -13.68 -12.05
CA SER A 488 -5.00 -14.56 -11.92
C SER A 488 -3.82 -14.00 -12.72
N ASP A 489 -2.82 -13.45 -12.02
CA ASP A 489 -1.46 -13.29 -12.54
C ASP A 489 -0.77 -14.66 -12.52
N ASP A 490 -0.93 -15.42 -13.60
CA ASP A 490 -0.06 -16.56 -13.94
C ASP A 490 0.63 -16.25 -15.27
N VAL A 491 1.73 -15.50 -15.21
CA VAL A 491 2.93 -15.74 -16.04
C VAL A 491 4.14 -15.36 -15.19
N ALA A 492 4.84 -16.36 -14.69
CA ALA A 492 6.14 -16.21 -14.08
C ALA A 492 7.18 -15.85 -15.15
N ASP A 493 7.83 -14.71 -14.89
CA ASP A 493 9.27 -14.52 -14.90
C ASP A 493 10.03 -14.72 -16.22
N GLY A 494 10.43 -13.58 -16.79
CA GLY A 494 11.35 -13.45 -17.91
C GLY A 494 11.86 -12.03 -18.01
N GLY A 495 12.69 -11.59 -17.06
CA GLY A 495 13.46 -10.35 -17.19
C GLY A 495 13.69 -9.63 -15.87
N THR A 496 14.75 -10.01 -15.17
CA THR A 496 15.37 -9.17 -14.14
C THR A 496 15.86 -7.86 -14.76
N GLY A 497 15.09 -6.78 -14.58
CA GLY A 497 15.53 -5.41 -14.88
C GLY A 497 15.80 -4.66 -13.57
N THR A 498 17.08 -4.45 -13.28
CA THR A 498 17.56 -3.57 -12.21
C THR A 498 17.11 -2.13 -12.44
N ALA A 499 16.66 -1.43 -11.39
CA ALA A 499 16.49 0.02 -11.38
C ALA A 499 17.82 0.70 -11.77
N GLY A 500 17.80 1.42 -12.89
CA GLY A 500 18.99 2.06 -13.49
C GLY A 500 19.09 2.02 -15.02
N THR A 501 18.02 1.70 -15.76
CA THR A 501 18.04 1.84 -17.23
C THR A 501 17.36 3.15 -17.62
N THR A 502 18.14 4.17 -17.96
CA THR A 502 17.62 5.29 -18.76
C THR A 502 17.03 4.72 -20.05
N LEU A 503 15.84 5.17 -20.44
CA LEU A 503 15.25 4.74 -21.70
C LEU A 503 16.14 5.22 -22.85
N SER A 504 16.52 4.29 -23.74
CA SER A 504 17.29 4.65 -24.93
C SER A 504 16.44 5.51 -25.85
N THR A 505 17.02 6.59 -26.36
CA THR A 505 16.49 7.33 -27.51
C THR A 505 17.11 6.79 -28.80
N CYS A 506 16.32 6.75 -29.86
CA CYS A 506 16.75 6.34 -31.19
C CYS A 506 16.61 7.52 -32.14
N MET A 507 17.58 7.66 -33.03
CA MET A 507 17.44 8.56 -34.17
C MET A 507 16.61 7.89 -35.27
N PRO A 508 15.82 8.67 -36.03
CA PRO A 508 15.20 8.20 -37.25
C PRO A 508 16.23 7.58 -38.20
N THR A 509 15.82 6.55 -38.92
CA THR A 509 16.58 5.90 -40.01
C THR A 509 15.60 5.38 -41.06
N ALA A 510 16.04 5.04 -42.26
CA ALA A 510 15.15 4.47 -43.28
C ALA A 510 14.44 3.17 -42.83
N ALA A 511 15.08 2.36 -41.97
CA ALA A 511 14.47 1.15 -41.40
C ALA A 511 13.56 1.42 -40.20
N ARG A 512 13.60 2.63 -39.65
CA ARG A 512 12.89 3.06 -38.43
C ARG A 512 12.70 4.58 -38.51
N PRO A 513 11.73 5.05 -39.31
CA PRO A 513 11.51 6.48 -39.49
C PRO A 513 11.02 7.17 -38.23
N GLY A 514 10.49 6.41 -37.25
CA GLY A 514 9.81 6.95 -36.09
C GLY A 514 8.29 7.05 -36.32
N PRO A 515 7.53 7.52 -35.32
CA PRO A 515 6.08 7.65 -35.43
C PRO A 515 5.69 8.75 -36.42
N LEU A 516 4.46 8.68 -36.93
CA LEU A 516 3.81 9.78 -37.64
C LEU A 516 3.54 10.93 -36.64
N LEU A 517 3.95 12.15 -36.99
CA LEU A 517 3.66 13.32 -36.17
C LEU A 517 2.24 13.81 -36.44
N ASP A 518 1.43 13.90 -35.39
CA ASP A 518 0.07 14.41 -35.43
C ASP A 518 -0.02 15.73 -34.67
N LEU A 519 -0.61 16.76 -35.29
CA LEU A 519 -0.87 18.05 -34.64
C LEU A 519 -2.35 18.41 -34.75
N GLY A 520 -2.99 18.61 -33.60
CA GLY A 520 -4.42 18.89 -33.52
C GLY A 520 -4.78 20.31 -33.98
N VAL A 521 -5.76 20.41 -34.89
CA VAL A 521 -6.38 21.65 -35.36
C VAL A 521 -7.89 21.56 -35.17
N GLN A 522 -8.48 22.51 -34.45
CA GLN A 522 -9.90 22.55 -34.13
C GLN A 522 -10.53 23.84 -34.64
N ALA A 523 -11.32 23.76 -35.72
CA ALA A 523 -12.08 24.91 -36.21
C ALA A 523 -13.30 25.24 -35.33
N ALA A 524 -13.83 24.25 -34.59
CA ALA A 524 -14.92 24.45 -33.65
C ALA A 524 -14.72 23.56 -32.42
N THR A 525 -14.90 24.16 -31.25
CA THR A 525 -14.73 23.46 -29.97
C THR A 525 -15.99 22.72 -29.52
N GLY A 526 -17.11 22.96 -30.20
CA GLY A 526 -18.41 22.39 -29.87
C GLY A 526 -19.10 23.02 -28.67
N ASP A 527 -18.55 24.12 -28.15
CA ASP A 527 -19.27 25.05 -27.30
C ASP A 527 -20.01 26.08 -28.15
N ALA A 528 -21.30 26.28 -27.89
CA ALA A 528 -22.07 27.28 -28.62
C ALA A 528 -21.66 28.72 -28.29
N SER A 529 -20.93 28.93 -27.19
CA SER A 529 -20.42 30.25 -26.78
C SER A 529 -19.07 30.61 -27.39
N ASP A 530 -18.40 29.67 -28.04
CA ASP A 530 -17.08 29.85 -28.65
C ASP A 530 -17.20 30.02 -30.18
N PRO A 531 -16.61 31.07 -30.77
CA PRO A 531 -16.67 31.28 -32.21
C PRO A 531 -15.99 30.14 -32.99
N VAL A 532 -16.61 29.75 -34.09
CA VAL A 532 -15.98 28.91 -35.12
C VAL A 532 -14.89 29.74 -35.80
N LEU A 533 -13.70 29.18 -35.94
CA LEU A 533 -12.61 29.81 -36.67
C LEU A 533 -13.00 30.01 -38.14
N ASP A 534 -12.59 31.14 -38.71
CA ASP A 534 -12.78 31.35 -40.14
C ASP A 534 -11.78 30.51 -40.97
N PRO A 535 -12.05 30.30 -42.27
CA PRO A 535 -11.19 29.46 -43.12
C PRO A 535 -9.73 29.93 -43.19
N GLU A 536 -9.48 31.25 -43.14
CA GLU A 536 -8.11 31.79 -43.20
C GLU A 536 -7.33 31.45 -41.93
N GLN A 537 -7.98 31.48 -40.77
CA GLN A 537 -7.41 31.03 -39.52
C GLN A 537 -7.12 29.52 -39.53
N VAL A 538 -8.04 28.71 -40.06
CA VAL A 538 -7.84 27.26 -40.19
C VAL A 538 -6.67 26.95 -41.12
N ASP A 539 -6.61 27.59 -42.29
CA ASP A 539 -5.51 27.43 -43.24
C ASP A 539 -4.16 27.83 -42.64
N ALA A 540 -4.12 28.92 -41.87
CA ALA A 540 -2.90 29.34 -41.18
C ALA A 540 -2.43 28.31 -40.13
N LEU A 541 -3.36 27.70 -39.40
CA LEU A 541 -3.04 26.65 -38.41
C LEU A 541 -2.56 25.37 -39.09
N VAL A 542 -3.22 24.93 -40.17
CA VAL A 542 -2.78 23.76 -40.95
C VAL A 542 -1.42 24.02 -41.58
N ALA A 543 -1.18 25.21 -42.12
CA ALA A 543 0.13 25.60 -42.64
C ALA A 543 1.21 25.58 -41.55
N ALA A 544 0.89 26.02 -40.33
CA ALA A 544 1.80 25.94 -39.19
C ALA A 544 2.06 24.48 -38.76
N ALA A 545 1.05 23.60 -38.82
CA ALA A 545 1.23 22.18 -38.58
C ALA A 545 2.15 21.54 -39.63
N ALA A 546 1.95 21.86 -40.91
CA ALA A 546 2.79 21.39 -42.01
C ALA A 546 4.24 21.90 -41.88
N ASP A 547 4.46 23.16 -41.50
CA ASP A 547 5.81 23.72 -41.27
C ASP A 547 6.53 23.05 -40.08
N ALA A 548 5.80 22.59 -39.08
CA ALA A 548 6.34 21.78 -37.99
C ALA A 548 6.70 20.33 -38.42
N GLY A 549 6.30 19.93 -39.63
CA GLY A 549 6.52 18.60 -40.19
C GLY A 549 5.50 17.57 -39.73
N ALA A 550 4.26 17.98 -39.44
CA ALA A 550 3.16 17.05 -39.23
C ALA A 550 2.99 16.13 -40.45
N ASP A 551 2.65 14.87 -40.19
CA ASP A 551 2.16 13.92 -41.19
C ASP A 551 0.63 13.84 -41.15
N VAL A 552 0.05 14.06 -39.96
CA VAL A 552 -1.38 13.95 -39.67
C VAL A 552 -1.86 15.24 -39.03
N VAL A 553 -3.07 15.69 -39.42
CA VAL A 553 -3.83 16.69 -38.66
C VAL A 553 -5.00 16.00 -37.98
N SER A 554 -5.12 16.17 -36.65
CA SER A 554 -6.25 15.66 -35.89
C SER A 554 -7.31 16.71 -35.61
N THR A 555 -8.58 16.31 -35.67
CA THR A 555 -9.71 17.19 -35.35
C THR A 555 -10.88 16.43 -34.71
N ALA A 556 -11.69 17.12 -33.90
CA ALA A 556 -12.79 16.51 -33.18
C ALA A 556 -14.09 16.59 -33.98
N VAL A 557 -14.75 15.45 -34.14
CA VAL A 557 -16.11 15.38 -34.70
C VAL A 557 -17.07 15.30 -33.53
N ALA A 558 -17.22 16.45 -32.85
CA ALA A 558 -18.07 16.61 -31.68
C ALA A 558 -19.56 16.58 -32.09
N ARG A 559 -20.28 15.52 -31.68
CA ARG A 559 -21.66 15.29 -32.15
C ARG A 559 -22.61 16.44 -31.83
N GLN A 560 -22.48 17.09 -30.68
CA GLN A 560 -23.32 18.22 -30.30
C GLN A 560 -23.13 19.44 -31.21
N ALA A 561 -21.94 19.60 -31.79
CA ALA A 561 -21.62 20.67 -32.73
C ALA A 561 -22.12 20.33 -34.14
N VAL A 562 -21.88 19.08 -34.56
CA VAL A 562 -22.22 18.59 -35.90
C VAL A 562 -23.70 18.29 -36.04
N GLU A 563 -24.34 17.66 -35.05
CA GLU A 563 -25.76 17.26 -35.08
C GLU A 563 -26.52 17.85 -33.86
N PRO A 564 -26.61 19.20 -33.75
CA PRO A 564 -27.24 19.87 -32.60
C PRO A 564 -28.72 19.52 -32.45
N SER A 565 -29.41 19.19 -33.54
CA SER A 565 -30.74 18.61 -33.52
C SER A 565 -30.83 17.41 -34.46
N ARG A 566 -31.73 16.48 -34.16
CA ARG A 566 -31.81 15.18 -34.84
C ARG A 566 -31.88 15.31 -36.36
N GLY A 567 -30.85 14.81 -37.05
CA GLY A 567 -30.75 14.83 -38.51
C GLY A 567 -30.30 16.16 -39.13
N ALA A 568 -30.21 17.26 -38.37
CA ALA A 568 -29.72 18.54 -38.85
C ALA A 568 -28.20 18.61 -38.70
N ARG A 569 -27.49 18.10 -39.70
CA ARG A 569 -26.03 17.97 -39.66
C ARG A 569 -25.33 19.19 -40.24
N ARG A 570 -24.27 19.66 -39.58
CA ARG A 570 -23.45 20.83 -39.92
C ARG A 570 -21.99 20.38 -39.97
N TRP A 571 -21.47 20.20 -41.17
CA TRP A 571 -20.10 19.68 -41.37
C TRP A 571 -19.06 20.76 -41.62
N ALA A 572 -19.48 21.99 -41.94
CA ALA A 572 -18.59 23.07 -42.39
C ALA A 572 -17.30 23.19 -41.57
N ALA A 573 -17.37 23.31 -40.24
CA ALA A 573 -16.16 23.44 -39.41
C ALA A 573 -15.22 22.22 -39.50
N VAL A 574 -15.75 21.01 -39.62
CA VAL A 574 -14.95 19.80 -39.85
C VAL A 574 -14.37 19.81 -41.26
N ASP A 575 -15.17 20.21 -42.25
CA ASP A 575 -14.77 20.28 -43.65
C ASP A 575 -13.61 21.27 -43.86
N GLU A 576 -13.64 22.45 -43.22
CA GLU A 576 -12.53 23.42 -43.32
C GLU A 576 -11.19 22.80 -42.90
N VAL A 577 -11.15 22.07 -41.77
CA VAL A 577 -9.91 21.43 -41.31
C VAL A 577 -9.50 20.29 -42.22
N VAL A 578 -10.45 19.43 -42.60
CA VAL A 578 -10.19 18.25 -43.44
C VAL A 578 -9.69 18.67 -44.82
N ASP A 579 -10.36 19.62 -45.47
CA ASP A 579 -10.01 20.05 -46.82
C ASP A 579 -8.69 20.81 -46.84
N SER A 580 -8.43 21.63 -45.82
CA SER A 580 -7.14 22.33 -45.66
C SER A 580 -5.99 21.34 -45.44
N ALA A 581 -6.17 20.33 -44.57
CA ALA A 581 -5.17 19.29 -44.33
C ALA A 581 -4.86 18.47 -45.60
N LEU A 582 -5.90 18.05 -46.34
CA LEU A 582 -5.74 17.33 -47.61
C LEU A 582 -5.05 18.19 -48.67
N ALA A 583 -5.38 19.48 -48.75
CA ALA A 583 -4.72 20.43 -49.66
C ALA A 583 -3.23 20.62 -49.31
N ALA A 584 -2.87 20.52 -48.03
CA ALA A 584 -1.48 20.51 -47.56
C ALA A 584 -0.78 19.15 -47.72
N GLY A 585 -1.47 18.11 -48.22
CA GLY A 585 -0.91 16.77 -48.40
C GLY A 585 -0.78 15.96 -47.11
N LEU A 586 -1.51 16.35 -46.05
CA LEU A 586 -1.50 15.70 -44.75
C LEU A 586 -2.61 14.65 -44.65
N GLU A 587 -2.36 13.60 -43.87
CA GLU A 587 -3.39 12.65 -43.47
C GLU A 587 -4.30 13.26 -42.40
N VAL A 588 -5.49 12.69 -42.19
CA VAL A 588 -6.45 13.21 -41.22
C VAL A 588 -6.87 12.14 -40.21
N ARG A 589 -6.78 12.48 -38.92
CA ARG A 589 -7.38 11.73 -37.80
C ARG A 589 -8.61 12.47 -37.29
N VAL A 590 -9.74 11.78 -37.17
CA VAL A 590 -10.95 12.33 -36.54
C VAL A 590 -11.27 11.65 -35.22
N VAL A 591 -11.63 12.42 -34.20
CA VAL A 591 -12.10 11.87 -32.91
C VAL A 591 -13.62 11.97 -32.85
N LEU A 592 -14.32 10.84 -32.90
CA LEU A 592 -15.77 10.79 -32.75
C LEU A 592 -16.12 10.87 -31.26
N THR A 593 -16.70 11.98 -30.84
CA THR A 593 -16.99 12.21 -29.43
C THR A 593 -18.25 13.03 -29.20
N GLY A 594 -18.65 13.10 -27.93
CA GLY A 594 -19.67 13.98 -27.42
C GLY A 594 -21.12 13.53 -27.70
N SER A 595 -22.08 14.17 -27.04
CA SER A 595 -23.51 13.88 -27.18
C SER A 595 -24.40 15.12 -26.98
N PRO A 596 -25.31 15.43 -27.92
CA PRO A 596 -26.32 16.46 -27.73
C PRO A 596 -27.42 15.98 -26.76
N SER A 597 -28.06 16.91 -26.06
CA SER A 597 -29.11 16.61 -25.05
C SER A 597 -30.24 15.72 -25.58
N TRP A 598 -30.65 15.90 -26.84
CA TRP A 598 -31.73 15.10 -27.44
C TRP A 598 -31.34 13.63 -27.68
N ALA A 599 -30.04 13.31 -27.72
CA ALA A 599 -29.55 11.98 -28.07
C ALA A 599 -29.41 11.05 -26.86
N VAL A 600 -29.24 11.60 -25.65
CA VAL A 600 -28.90 10.89 -24.41
C VAL A 600 -29.81 11.29 -23.23
N GLY A 601 -29.92 10.42 -22.23
CA GLY A 601 -30.83 10.61 -21.11
C GLY A 601 -32.30 10.47 -21.51
N ASP A 602 -33.19 11.04 -20.71
CA ASP A 602 -34.63 11.12 -20.96
C ASP A 602 -35.04 12.41 -21.70
N GLY A 603 -34.06 13.17 -22.21
CA GLY A 603 -34.27 14.45 -22.89
C GLY A 603 -34.46 15.64 -21.95
N THR A 604 -34.19 15.49 -20.65
CA THR A 604 -34.27 16.58 -19.66
C THR A 604 -32.94 17.29 -19.39
N LEU A 605 -31.83 16.74 -19.90
CA LEU A 605 -30.49 17.29 -19.71
C LEU A 605 -30.29 18.56 -20.55
N SER A 606 -29.49 19.49 -20.05
CA SER A 606 -28.91 20.56 -20.87
C SER A 606 -27.83 20.01 -21.81
N ASP A 607 -27.49 20.75 -22.88
CA ASP A 607 -26.41 20.36 -23.79
C ASP A 607 -25.04 20.30 -23.08
N ALA A 608 -24.82 21.14 -22.06
CA ALA A 608 -23.60 21.10 -21.25
C ALA A 608 -23.50 19.80 -20.44
N GLU A 609 -24.58 19.37 -19.79
CA GLU A 609 -24.62 18.10 -19.03
C GLU A 609 -24.54 16.87 -19.93
N ALA A 610 -25.06 16.97 -21.16
CA ALA A 610 -25.05 15.89 -22.14
C ALA A 610 -23.70 15.73 -22.85
N ARG A 611 -22.88 16.80 -22.94
CA ARG A 611 -21.66 16.89 -23.76
C ARG A 611 -20.79 15.63 -23.66
N TRP A 612 -20.38 15.23 -22.46
CA TRP A 612 -19.49 14.09 -22.21
C TRP A 612 -20.22 12.83 -21.72
N ARG A 613 -21.55 12.79 -21.89
CA ARG A 613 -22.37 11.66 -21.48
C ARG A 613 -22.38 10.61 -22.60
N ALA A 614 -21.61 9.54 -22.42
CA ALA A 614 -21.57 8.45 -23.39
C ALA A 614 -22.94 7.74 -23.55
N PRO A 615 -23.29 7.27 -24.77
CA PRO A 615 -24.53 6.55 -25.01
C PRO A 615 -24.44 5.12 -24.44
N THR A 616 -25.31 4.77 -23.50
CA THR A 616 -25.21 3.50 -22.74
C THR A 616 -26.42 2.60 -22.91
N THR A 617 -27.58 3.15 -23.23
CA THR A 617 -28.82 2.40 -23.47
C THR A 617 -28.94 1.96 -24.94
N PRO A 618 -29.75 0.92 -25.24
CA PRO A 618 -29.97 0.48 -26.62
C PRO A 618 -30.54 1.56 -27.55
N ALA A 619 -31.35 2.48 -27.03
CA ALA A 619 -31.92 3.57 -27.83
C ALA A 619 -30.88 4.64 -28.17
N GLU A 620 -30.07 5.05 -27.19
CA GLU A 620 -28.96 5.99 -27.38
C GLU A 620 -27.91 5.42 -28.34
N LEU A 621 -27.53 4.16 -28.15
CA LEU A 621 -26.58 3.47 -29.04
C LEU A 621 -27.09 3.37 -30.48
N ARG A 622 -28.40 3.19 -30.71
CA ARG A 622 -28.98 3.27 -32.07
C ARG A 622 -28.81 4.66 -32.68
N ARG A 623 -29.02 5.73 -31.89
CA ARG A 623 -28.82 7.11 -32.35
C ARG A 623 -27.34 7.40 -32.60
N TRP A 624 -26.45 6.85 -31.78
CA TRP A 624 -25.00 6.93 -31.98
C TRP A 624 -24.60 6.26 -33.30
N ARG A 625 -25.03 5.03 -33.54
CA ARG A 625 -24.74 4.32 -34.80
C ARG A 625 -25.23 5.07 -36.04
N SER A 626 -26.39 5.74 -35.96
CA SER A 626 -26.90 6.55 -37.06
C SER A 626 -26.05 7.79 -37.32
N PHE A 627 -25.43 8.35 -36.28
CA PHE A 627 -24.48 9.45 -36.41
C PHE A 627 -23.13 8.95 -36.97
N VAL A 628 -22.60 7.85 -36.44
CA VAL A 628 -21.38 7.21 -36.93
C VAL A 628 -21.49 6.86 -38.41
N ALA A 629 -22.63 6.32 -38.86
CA ALA A 629 -22.84 6.01 -40.27
C ALA A 629 -22.75 7.26 -41.15
N ALA A 630 -23.32 8.38 -40.70
CA ALA A 630 -23.27 9.64 -41.41
C ALA A 630 -21.87 10.27 -41.43
N ALA A 631 -21.17 10.23 -40.30
CA ALA A 631 -19.79 10.69 -40.23
C ALA A 631 -18.89 9.86 -41.14
N ALA A 632 -19.06 8.54 -41.15
CA ALA A 632 -18.34 7.63 -42.02
C ALA A 632 -18.65 7.87 -43.51
N GLU A 633 -19.93 8.04 -43.88
CA GLU A 633 -20.33 8.41 -45.25
C GLU A 633 -19.72 9.75 -45.71
N HIS A 634 -19.57 10.70 -44.78
CA HIS A 634 -19.06 12.04 -45.07
C HIS A 634 -17.52 12.11 -45.16
N LEU A 635 -16.84 11.28 -44.38
CA LEU A 635 -15.37 11.30 -44.22
C LEU A 635 -14.65 10.18 -44.97
N THR A 636 -15.38 9.22 -45.53
CA THR A 636 -14.77 8.13 -46.31
C THR A 636 -13.94 8.70 -47.48
N GLY A 637 -12.69 8.26 -47.60
CA GLY A 637 -11.72 8.77 -48.58
C GLY A 637 -11.13 10.15 -48.27
N ARG A 638 -11.51 10.79 -47.14
CA ARG A 638 -11.00 12.09 -46.69
C ARG A 638 -10.30 12.04 -45.33
N ALA A 639 -10.62 11.03 -44.52
CA ALA A 639 -9.90 10.72 -43.29
C ALA A 639 -9.19 9.36 -43.39
N THR A 640 -8.08 9.22 -42.68
CA THR A 640 -7.29 7.98 -42.60
C THR A 640 -7.59 7.25 -41.30
N TYR A 641 -7.68 8.00 -40.19
CA TYR A 641 -7.88 7.45 -38.86
C TYR A 641 -9.17 7.96 -38.22
N VAL A 642 -9.83 7.09 -37.46
CA VAL A 642 -10.98 7.42 -36.64
C VAL A 642 -10.80 6.89 -35.23
N GLU A 643 -10.77 7.79 -34.27
CA GLU A 643 -10.73 7.47 -32.84
C GLU A 643 -12.14 7.43 -32.25
N VAL A 644 -12.43 6.38 -31.50
CA VAL A 644 -13.77 6.15 -30.94
C VAL A 644 -13.82 6.54 -29.47
N TRP A 645 -14.29 7.77 -29.25
CA TRP A 645 -14.36 8.48 -27.96
C TRP A 645 -12.97 8.86 -27.43
N SER A 646 -12.87 9.93 -26.62
CA SER A 646 -11.64 10.30 -25.91
C SER A 646 -11.80 9.98 -24.42
N GLU A 647 -10.78 9.39 -23.81
CA GLU A 647 -10.68 9.05 -22.38
C GLU A 647 -11.93 8.38 -21.78
N PRO A 648 -12.36 7.23 -22.32
CA PRO A 648 -13.54 6.51 -21.83
C PRO A 648 -13.36 5.94 -20.40
N ASP A 649 -12.15 6.00 -19.88
CA ASP A 649 -11.71 5.56 -18.56
C ASP A 649 -11.75 6.67 -17.50
N THR A 650 -11.92 7.94 -17.88
CA THR A 650 -11.98 9.08 -16.95
C THR A 650 -13.42 9.57 -16.73
N PRO A 651 -13.78 9.98 -15.50
CA PRO A 651 -15.14 10.45 -15.20
C PRO A 651 -15.47 11.80 -15.85
N GLU A 652 -14.45 12.56 -16.28
CA GLU A 652 -14.59 13.83 -16.98
C GLU A 652 -15.15 13.63 -18.39
N PHE A 653 -14.56 12.72 -19.16
CA PHE A 653 -14.97 12.43 -20.54
C PHE A 653 -15.97 11.27 -20.63
N TRP A 654 -16.27 10.59 -19.52
CA TRP A 654 -17.33 9.58 -19.40
C TRP A 654 -18.22 9.81 -18.17
N THR A 655 -19.08 10.82 -18.23
CA THR A 655 -19.84 11.32 -17.05
C THR A 655 -20.91 10.38 -16.50
N THR A 656 -21.20 9.27 -17.19
CA THR A 656 -22.09 8.20 -16.66
C THR A 656 -21.40 7.29 -15.64
N GLY A 657 -20.13 7.53 -15.35
CA GLY A 657 -19.26 6.63 -14.59
C GLY A 657 -18.49 5.72 -15.55
N PRO A 658 -17.15 5.81 -15.62
CA PRO A 658 -16.34 5.03 -16.57
C PRO A 658 -16.63 3.53 -16.46
N SER A 659 -16.82 2.88 -17.61
CA SER A 659 -17.27 1.49 -17.65
C SER A 659 -16.66 0.74 -18.83
N PRO A 660 -15.66 -0.13 -18.60
CA PRO A 660 -15.01 -0.91 -19.66
C PRO A 660 -16.02 -1.71 -20.50
N ARG A 661 -17.07 -2.24 -19.86
CA ARG A 661 -18.11 -3.01 -20.55
C ARG A 661 -19.03 -2.13 -21.39
N ALA A 662 -19.33 -0.90 -20.97
CA ALA A 662 -20.13 0.02 -21.76
C ALA A 662 -19.32 0.56 -22.93
N TYR A 663 -18.05 0.91 -22.69
CA TYR A 663 -17.11 1.32 -23.72
C TYR A 663 -16.89 0.22 -24.77
N ALA A 664 -16.63 -1.03 -24.36
CA ALA A 664 -16.51 -2.17 -25.29
C ALA A 664 -17.75 -2.30 -26.21
N ARG A 665 -18.97 -2.12 -25.67
CA ARG A 665 -20.19 -2.13 -26.49
C ARG A 665 -20.26 -0.96 -27.47
N LEU A 666 -19.87 0.23 -27.04
CA LEU A 666 -19.80 1.42 -27.90
C LEU A 666 -18.82 1.19 -29.05
N LEU A 667 -17.62 0.72 -28.72
CA LEU A 667 -16.53 0.45 -29.65
C LEU A 667 -16.92 -0.62 -30.67
N THR A 668 -17.43 -1.78 -30.23
CA THR A 668 -17.91 -2.85 -31.13
C THR A 668 -18.99 -2.34 -32.08
N GLN A 669 -19.97 -1.58 -31.58
CA GLN A 669 -21.05 -1.08 -32.43
C GLN A 669 -20.60 0.00 -33.42
N THR A 670 -19.65 0.84 -33.02
CA THR A 670 -19.04 1.85 -33.89
C THR A 670 -18.24 1.17 -34.99
N SER A 671 -17.36 0.23 -34.62
CA SER A 671 -16.55 -0.56 -35.54
C SER A 671 -17.38 -1.29 -36.59
N GLN A 672 -18.46 -1.96 -36.19
CA GLN A 672 -19.36 -2.62 -37.13
C GLN A 672 -19.98 -1.66 -38.15
N VAL A 673 -20.21 -0.39 -37.79
CA VAL A 673 -20.72 0.62 -38.73
C VAL A 673 -19.59 1.08 -39.66
N LEU A 674 -18.44 1.43 -39.11
CA LEU A 674 -17.27 1.89 -39.86
C LEU A 674 -16.83 0.84 -40.89
N ARG A 675 -16.65 -0.41 -40.49
CA ARG A 675 -16.27 -1.51 -41.41
C ARG A 675 -17.25 -1.76 -42.54
N ARG A 676 -18.52 -1.38 -42.40
CA ARG A 676 -19.53 -1.51 -43.46
C ARG A 676 -19.55 -0.31 -44.41
N VAL A 677 -19.30 0.88 -43.90
CA VAL A 677 -19.53 2.15 -44.61
C VAL A 677 -18.24 2.74 -45.16
N ALA A 678 -17.17 2.65 -44.38
CA ALA A 678 -15.84 3.19 -44.66
C ALA A 678 -14.78 2.16 -44.23
N PRO A 679 -14.64 1.03 -44.95
CA PRO A 679 -13.78 -0.08 -44.55
C PRO A 679 -12.28 0.29 -44.51
N ASP A 680 -11.89 1.33 -45.25
CA ASP A 680 -10.50 1.80 -45.35
C ASP A 680 -10.09 2.70 -44.17
N LEU A 681 -11.03 3.11 -43.31
CA LEU A 681 -10.69 3.87 -42.10
C LEU A 681 -10.01 2.97 -41.07
N THR A 682 -8.86 3.41 -40.60
CA THR A 682 -8.14 2.79 -39.48
C THR A 682 -8.81 3.20 -38.17
N ILE A 683 -9.30 2.23 -37.41
CA ILE A 683 -10.06 2.46 -36.19
C ILE A 683 -9.10 2.45 -35.01
N ILE A 684 -8.97 3.60 -34.33
CA ILE A 684 -8.23 3.73 -33.08
C ILE A 684 -9.23 3.53 -31.93
N SER A 685 -8.89 2.69 -30.95
CA SER A 685 -9.58 2.75 -29.66
C SER A 685 -9.43 4.17 -29.08
N GLY A 686 -10.37 4.56 -28.23
CA GLY A 686 -10.29 5.83 -27.54
C GLY A 686 -9.01 5.90 -26.72
N GLY A 687 -8.36 7.05 -26.76
CA GLY A 687 -7.20 7.34 -25.95
C GLY A 687 -7.51 7.12 -24.49
N LEU A 688 -6.78 6.23 -23.83
CA LEU A 688 -6.89 6.02 -22.39
C LEU A 688 -6.20 7.17 -21.67
N GLY A 689 -6.86 7.78 -20.69
CA GLY A 689 -6.22 8.77 -19.83
C GLY A 689 -5.01 8.14 -19.14
N GLY A 690 -3.83 8.76 -19.29
CA GLY A 690 -2.56 8.12 -18.92
C GLY A 690 -2.32 6.83 -19.71
N ASN A 691 -1.98 5.76 -19.00
CA ASN A 691 -1.89 4.40 -19.55
C ASN A 691 -2.68 3.42 -18.67
N ASP A 692 -4.02 3.45 -18.68
CA ASP A 692 -4.87 2.56 -17.86
C ASP A 692 -4.89 1.10 -18.35
N ILE A 693 -3.83 0.37 -17.98
CA ILE A 693 -3.65 -1.06 -18.23
C ILE A 693 -4.83 -1.88 -17.67
N GLY A 694 -5.36 -1.48 -16.52
CA GLY A 694 -6.48 -2.12 -15.83
C GLY A 694 -7.79 -1.98 -16.61
N PHE A 695 -8.08 -0.80 -17.14
CA PHE A 695 -9.23 -0.52 -17.96
C PHE A 695 -9.17 -1.31 -19.26
N LEU A 696 -8.03 -1.26 -19.98
CA LEU A 696 -7.84 -1.99 -21.23
C LEU A 696 -8.02 -3.50 -21.06
N ARG A 697 -7.44 -4.09 -20.02
CA ARG A 697 -7.63 -5.52 -19.69
C ARG A 697 -9.11 -5.87 -19.48
N ARG A 698 -9.90 -4.97 -18.88
CA ARG A 698 -11.34 -5.16 -18.69
C ARG A 698 -12.14 -4.94 -19.97
N VAL A 699 -11.69 -4.07 -20.87
CA VAL A 699 -12.26 -3.90 -22.22
C VAL A 699 -12.09 -5.19 -23.01
N TYR A 700 -10.87 -5.73 -23.13
CA TYR A 700 -10.62 -7.04 -23.78
C TYR A 700 -11.50 -8.15 -23.19
N ARG A 701 -11.59 -8.22 -21.86
CA ARG A 701 -12.43 -9.21 -21.18
C ARG A 701 -13.93 -9.04 -21.48
N ALA A 702 -14.38 -7.81 -21.73
CA ALA A 702 -15.76 -7.51 -22.08
C ALA A 702 -16.07 -7.76 -23.57
N LEU A 703 -15.08 -7.61 -24.45
CA LEU A 703 -15.16 -7.95 -25.87
C LEU A 703 -15.28 -9.46 -26.07
N GLY A 704 -14.47 -10.22 -25.33
CA GLY A 704 -14.37 -11.67 -25.48
C GLY A 704 -13.16 -12.08 -26.32
N PRO A 705 -12.80 -13.37 -26.31
CA PRO A 705 -11.60 -13.86 -26.96
C PRO A 705 -11.67 -13.71 -28.48
N GLY A 706 -10.64 -13.11 -29.09
CA GLY A 706 -10.50 -12.95 -30.54
C GLY A 706 -11.30 -11.80 -31.16
N GLU A 707 -12.07 -11.05 -30.37
CA GLU A 707 -12.82 -9.89 -30.86
C GLU A 707 -11.91 -8.65 -30.92
N ARG A 708 -11.68 -8.13 -32.13
CA ARG A 708 -10.84 -6.94 -32.40
C ARG A 708 -11.64 -5.84 -33.12
N PRO A 709 -12.41 -5.00 -32.41
CA PRO A 709 -13.17 -3.92 -33.03
C PRO A 709 -12.34 -2.67 -33.36
N PHE A 710 -11.01 -2.75 -33.34
CA PHE A 710 -10.07 -1.67 -33.59
C PHE A 710 -8.83 -2.20 -34.32
N ASP A 711 -8.10 -1.29 -34.98
CA ASP A 711 -6.83 -1.54 -35.67
C ASP A 711 -5.63 -1.02 -34.86
N LEU A 712 -5.84 0.01 -34.04
CA LEU A 712 -4.83 0.60 -33.16
C LEU A 712 -5.41 0.86 -31.77
N VAL A 713 -4.57 0.92 -30.75
CA VAL A 713 -4.96 1.32 -29.39
C VAL A 713 -4.42 2.70 -29.04
N GLY A 714 -5.32 3.62 -28.66
CA GLY A 714 -4.99 4.97 -28.23
C GLY A 714 -4.56 5.06 -26.76
N VAL A 715 -3.59 5.93 -26.45
CA VAL A 715 -3.16 6.28 -25.09
C VAL A 715 -2.83 7.77 -24.98
N HIS A 716 -3.10 8.40 -23.84
CA HIS A 716 -2.85 9.82 -23.55
C HIS A 716 -1.94 9.98 -22.31
N PRO A 717 -0.62 9.78 -22.42
CA PRO A 717 0.28 9.86 -21.26
C PRO A 717 0.35 11.28 -20.69
N TRP A 718 0.12 11.41 -19.38
CA TRP A 718 0.13 12.67 -18.63
C TRP A 718 1.22 12.68 -17.54
N PRO A 719 2.51 12.79 -17.92
CA PRO A 719 3.64 12.57 -17.00
C PRO A 719 3.88 13.69 -15.98
N GLY A 720 3.03 14.71 -15.91
CA GLY A 720 3.24 15.86 -15.04
C GLY A 720 4.48 16.68 -15.46
N ASP A 721 5.43 16.90 -14.54
CA ASP A 721 6.74 17.53 -14.82
C ASP A 721 7.89 16.52 -14.98
N ASP A 722 7.59 15.22 -14.98
CA ASP A 722 8.58 14.18 -15.13
C ASP A 722 9.13 14.10 -16.57
N ALA A 723 10.43 13.83 -16.67
CA ALA A 723 11.08 13.61 -17.95
C ALA A 723 10.48 12.38 -18.67
N PRO A 724 10.39 12.36 -20.01
CA PRO A 724 9.88 11.21 -20.76
C PRO A 724 10.60 9.88 -20.48
N GLU A 725 11.88 9.93 -20.12
CA GLU A 725 12.66 8.75 -19.74
C GLU A 725 12.46 8.28 -18.30
N ALA A 726 11.73 9.06 -17.48
CA ALA A 726 11.40 8.68 -16.12
C ALA A 726 10.52 7.44 -16.16
N VAL A 727 11.04 6.35 -15.59
CA VAL A 727 10.30 5.11 -15.40
C VAL A 727 10.15 4.92 -13.90
N ASP A 728 8.90 4.93 -13.41
CA ASP A 728 8.65 4.57 -12.02
C ASP A 728 8.61 3.04 -11.89
N ALA A 729 9.75 2.45 -11.55
CA ALA A 729 9.85 1.01 -11.28
C ALA A 729 9.23 0.62 -9.91
N SER A 730 8.78 1.59 -9.10
CA SER A 730 8.22 1.37 -7.76
C SER A 730 6.70 1.10 -7.78
N ALA A 731 6.34 0.02 -8.48
CA ALA A 731 5.00 -0.57 -8.61
C ALA A 731 3.99 0.32 -9.37
N PRO A 732 3.29 -0.22 -10.39
CA PRO A 732 2.38 0.54 -11.22
C PRO A 732 1.34 1.25 -10.34
N LEU A 733 1.07 2.53 -10.64
CA LEU A 733 -0.03 3.26 -10.04
C LEU A 733 -1.28 2.37 -10.12
N THR A 734 -2.09 2.35 -9.07
CA THR A 734 -3.35 1.59 -9.11
C THR A 734 -4.48 2.58 -9.31
N GLY A 735 -4.91 2.72 -10.56
CA GLY A 735 -6.09 3.48 -10.94
C GLY A 735 -7.38 2.73 -10.59
N THR A 736 -8.51 3.34 -10.93
CA THR A 736 -9.87 2.79 -10.67
C THR A 736 -10.04 1.36 -11.19
N PHE A 737 -9.36 1.01 -12.28
CA PHE A 737 -9.53 -0.27 -12.99
C PHE A 737 -8.41 -1.28 -12.76
N GLY A 738 -7.35 -0.92 -12.03
CA GLY A 738 -6.21 -1.79 -11.75
C GLY A 738 -4.90 -1.06 -12.00
N ALA A 739 -3.92 -1.75 -12.59
CA ALA A 739 -2.65 -1.15 -12.97
C ALA A 739 -2.86 0.04 -13.93
N TYR A 740 -2.10 1.08 -13.70
CA TYR A 740 -2.20 2.38 -14.33
C TYR A 740 -0.79 3.00 -14.31
N ASP A 741 -0.47 3.83 -15.31
CA ASP A 741 0.85 4.45 -15.42
C ASP A 741 0.73 5.79 -16.14
N ASP A 742 1.00 6.89 -15.46
CA ASP A 742 0.95 8.24 -16.04
C ASP A 742 2.23 8.61 -16.80
N THR A 743 3.30 7.84 -16.65
CA THR A 743 4.58 8.15 -17.30
C THR A 743 4.45 8.02 -18.81
N PHE A 744 5.30 8.75 -19.54
CA PHE A 744 5.38 8.59 -20.99
C PHE A 744 5.64 7.14 -21.39
N ALA A 745 6.50 6.42 -20.66
CA ALA A 745 6.90 5.06 -20.99
C ALA A 745 5.81 3.99 -20.71
N GLY A 746 4.73 4.34 -20.01
CA GLY A 746 3.66 3.42 -19.62
C GLY A 746 2.95 2.74 -20.79
N TYR A 747 2.99 3.32 -22.00
CA TYR A 747 2.42 2.71 -23.21
C TYR A 747 3.03 1.32 -23.51
N ARG A 748 4.25 1.05 -23.03
CA ARG A 748 4.90 -0.26 -23.18
C ARG A 748 4.14 -1.36 -22.44
N ASP A 749 3.45 -1.01 -21.36
CA ASP A 749 2.67 -1.94 -20.56
C ASP A 749 1.29 -2.16 -21.17
N VAL A 750 0.72 -1.12 -21.78
CA VAL A 750 -0.43 -1.21 -22.67
C VAL A 750 -0.11 -2.17 -23.83
N TRP A 751 1.04 -1.99 -24.49
CA TRP A 751 1.49 -2.90 -25.55
C TRP A 751 1.59 -4.35 -25.07
N ARG A 752 2.12 -4.59 -23.87
CA ARG A 752 2.16 -5.94 -23.27
C ARG A 752 0.76 -6.54 -23.07
N VAL A 753 -0.28 -5.72 -22.87
CA VAL A 753 -1.67 -6.21 -22.86
C VAL A 753 -2.10 -6.71 -24.24
N LEU A 754 -1.76 -6.00 -25.32
CA LEU A 754 -2.08 -6.42 -26.69
C LEU A 754 -1.41 -7.76 -26.99
N VAL A 755 -0.11 -7.86 -26.75
CA VAL A 755 0.66 -9.12 -26.92
C VAL A 755 0.04 -10.27 -26.12
N ALA A 756 -0.38 -10.03 -24.87
CA ALA A 756 -1.00 -11.05 -24.04
C ALA A 756 -2.36 -11.54 -24.56
N HIS A 757 -3.04 -10.76 -25.41
CA HIS A 757 -4.29 -11.15 -26.08
C HIS A 757 -4.06 -11.69 -27.50
N GLY A 758 -2.80 -11.81 -27.94
CA GLY A 758 -2.41 -12.27 -29.27
C GLY A 758 -2.47 -11.20 -30.35
N ASP A 759 -2.52 -9.92 -29.95
CA ASP A 759 -2.70 -8.75 -30.81
C ASP A 759 -1.37 -7.99 -31.00
N ASP A 760 -0.25 -8.73 -31.08
CA ASP A 760 1.11 -8.21 -31.24
C ASP A 760 1.39 -7.66 -32.66
N ASP A 761 0.42 -7.79 -33.56
CA ASP A 761 0.40 -7.19 -34.90
C ASP A 761 -0.21 -5.79 -34.93
N LEU A 762 -0.93 -5.38 -33.87
CA LEU A 762 -1.55 -4.06 -33.81
C LEU A 762 -0.51 -2.98 -33.46
N GLY A 763 -0.88 -1.71 -33.59
CA GLY A 763 -0.07 -0.58 -33.15
C GLY A 763 -0.70 0.19 -31.99
N LEU A 764 0.09 1.06 -31.39
CA LEU A 764 -0.37 2.10 -30.47
C LEU A 764 -0.33 3.46 -31.15
N TYR A 765 -1.28 4.32 -30.76
CA TYR A 765 -1.32 5.71 -31.16
C TYR A 765 -1.24 6.56 -29.88
N VAL A 766 -0.17 7.33 -29.71
CA VAL A 766 -0.10 8.31 -28.61
C VAL A 766 -0.97 9.49 -29.03
N GLY A 767 -2.21 9.51 -28.55
CA GLY A 767 -3.28 10.38 -29.03
C GLY A 767 -3.19 11.80 -28.50
N GLU A 768 -2.55 11.99 -27.35
CA GLU A 768 -2.28 13.26 -26.68
C GLU A 768 -1.01 13.11 -25.82
N PHE A 769 -0.11 14.09 -25.88
CA PHE A 769 1.07 14.22 -25.04
C PHE A 769 1.49 15.69 -24.95
N GLY A 770 1.85 16.17 -23.76
CA GLY A 770 2.32 17.54 -23.61
C GLY A 770 2.70 17.91 -22.19
N TYR A 771 3.25 19.12 -22.05
CA TYR A 771 3.62 19.74 -20.77
C TYR A 771 3.15 21.19 -20.73
N SER A 772 2.62 21.63 -19.60
CA SER A 772 2.28 23.04 -19.35
C SER A 772 3.52 23.85 -18.99
N THR A 773 3.65 25.08 -19.49
CA THR A 773 4.67 26.04 -19.02
C THR A 773 4.28 26.80 -17.75
N SER A 774 3.09 26.56 -17.23
CA SER A 774 2.59 27.14 -15.98
C SER A 774 2.10 26.05 -15.04
N ASP A 775 2.15 26.31 -13.74
CA ASP A 775 1.57 25.38 -12.74
C ASP A 775 0.08 25.15 -13.03
N HIS A 776 -0.38 23.90 -12.88
CA HIS A 776 -1.76 23.48 -13.11
C HIS A 776 -2.11 22.29 -12.21
N ASP A 777 -3.25 22.33 -11.50
CA ASP A 777 -3.75 21.23 -10.65
C ASP A 777 -2.68 20.51 -9.81
N ASP A 778 -1.91 21.29 -9.04
CA ASP A 778 -0.81 20.83 -8.17
C ASP A 778 0.42 20.22 -8.90
N VAL A 779 0.43 20.21 -10.24
CA VAL A 779 1.58 19.88 -11.10
C VAL A 779 2.37 21.15 -11.42
N ARG A 780 3.70 21.06 -11.36
CA ARG A 780 4.58 22.20 -11.68
C ARG A 780 4.68 22.42 -13.19
N GLY A 781 4.70 23.68 -13.58
CA GLY A 781 5.00 24.05 -14.95
C GLY A 781 6.43 23.64 -15.35
N THR A 782 6.56 23.10 -16.55
CA THR A 782 7.84 22.81 -17.20
C THR A 782 8.20 23.99 -18.11
N ASP A 783 9.34 24.65 -17.87
CA ASP A 783 9.74 25.76 -18.72
C ASP A 783 9.91 25.31 -20.20
N ASP A 784 9.67 26.23 -21.14
CA ASP A 784 9.59 25.89 -22.56
C ASP A 784 10.90 25.34 -23.14
N ALA A 785 12.06 25.61 -22.52
CA ALA A 785 13.32 24.99 -22.95
C ALA A 785 13.37 23.50 -22.56
N THR A 786 13.03 23.19 -21.30
CA THR A 786 12.92 21.81 -20.82
C THR A 786 11.85 21.03 -21.59
N ARG A 787 10.70 21.67 -21.87
CA ARG A 787 9.63 21.07 -22.68
C ARG A 787 10.08 20.72 -24.10
N ALA A 788 10.90 21.58 -24.71
CA ALA A 788 11.49 21.33 -26.03
C ALA A 788 12.46 20.13 -26.02
N ASP A 789 13.25 19.96 -24.95
CA ASP A 789 14.11 18.79 -24.78
C ASP A 789 13.27 17.51 -24.56
N TYR A 790 12.18 17.60 -23.79
CA TYR A 790 11.29 16.48 -23.51
C TYR A 790 10.54 15.99 -24.75
N VAL A 791 10.03 16.86 -25.62
CA VAL A 791 9.36 16.40 -26.85
C VAL A 791 10.34 15.68 -27.78
N ALA A 792 11.58 16.16 -27.89
CA ALA A 792 12.62 15.50 -28.68
C ALA A 792 13.01 14.14 -28.08
N GLN A 793 13.12 14.06 -26.75
CA GLN A 793 13.39 12.80 -26.05
C GLN A 793 12.24 11.80 -26.21
N ALA A 794 10.99 12.23 -26.05
CA ALA A 794 9.80 11.39 -26.21
C ALA A 794 9.70 10.80 -27.62
N LEU A 795 9.92 11.63 -28.66
CA LEU A 795 9.99 11.17 -30.05
C LEU A 795 11.15 10.21 -30.29
N GLY A 796 12.32 10.44 -29.68
CA GLY A 796 13.45 9.51 -29.72
C GLY A 796 13.14 8.15 -29.09
N ILE A 797 12.46 8.14 -27.94
CA ILE A 797 12.01 6.91 -27.27
C ILE A 797 10.95 6.19 -28.12
N ALA A 798 9.95 6.92 -28.65
CA ALA A 798 8.92 6.38 -29.54
C ALA A 798 9.52 5.81 -30.84
N THR A 799 10.59 6.43 -31.35
CA THR A 799 11.32 5.90 -32.50
C THR A 799 11.92 4.54 -32.21
N CYS A 800 12.37 4.27 -30.98
CA CYS A 800 12.86 2.95 -30.60
C CYS A 800 11.76 1.86 -30.54
N THR A 801 10.48 2.24 -30.52
CA THR A 801 9.34 1.34 -30.32
C THR A 801 8.50 1.26 -31.60
N PRO A 802 8.79 0.31 -32.51
CA PRO A 802 8.18 0.29 -33.85
C PRO A 802 6.66 0.07 -33.87
N TYR A 803 6.07 -0.34 -32.74
CA TYR A 803 4.62 -0.47 -32.58
C TYR A 803 3.94 0.86 -32.19
N VAL A 804 4.68 1.96 -31.96
CA VAL A 804 4.09 3.30 -31.82
C VAL A 804 3.96 3.90 -33.22
N VAL A 805 2.74 3.92 -33.74
CA VAL A 805 2.43 4.31 -35.13
C VAL A 805 2.30 5.82 -35.27
N GLY A 806 1.60 6.45 -34.33
CA GLY A 806 1.35 7.90 -34.33
C GLY A 806 1.68 8.52 -32.99
N PHE A 807 2.10 9.79 -33.02
CA PHE A 807 2.43 10.60 -31.87
C PHE A 807 1.81 11.99 -32.03
N SER A 808 0.84 12.31 -31.18
CA SER A 808 0.15 13.59 -31.20
C SER A 808 0.59 14.47 -30.04
N TRP A 809 0.98 15.70 -30.36
CA TRP A 809 1.10 16.74 -29.33
C TRP A 809 -0.30 17.25 -28.95
N TYR A 810 -0.51 17.56 -27.67
CA TYR A 810 -1.83 17.87 -27.11
C TYR A 810 -2.57 19.00 -27.86
N TYR A 811 -1.97 20.18 -28.04
CA TYR A 811 -2.58 21.26 -28.85
C TYR A 811 -1.56 22.11 -29.60
N LEU A 812 -1.90 22.45 -30.86
CA LEU A 812 -1.13 23.39 -31.67
C LEU A 812 -1.35 24.83 -31.20
N ASN A 813 -2.61 25.25 -31.05
CA ASN A 813 -3.00 26.63 -30.73
C ASN A 813 -3.95 26.71 -29.53
N PRO A 814 -4.01 27.87 -28.85
CA PRO A 814 -4.86 28.04 -27.68
C PRO A 814 -6.34 27.89 -28.00
N THR A 815 -7.10 27.37 -27.04
CA THR A 815 -8.57 27.28 -27.04
C THR A 815 -9.10 27.80 -25.70
N PRO A 816 -10.42 28.01 -25.52
CA PRO A 816 -10.97 28.46 -24.24
C PRO A 816 -10.66 27.56 -23.03
N TRP A 817 -10.30 26.30 -23.26
CA TRP A 817 -9.96 25.33 -22.21
C TRP A 817 -8.46 25.04 -22.14
N ASN A 818 -7.74 25.28 -23.24
CA ASN A 818 -6.32 24.98 -23.36
C ASN A 818 -5.56 26.29 -23.58
N PRO A 819 -5.09 26.93 -22.50
CA PRO A 819 -4.37 28.20 -22.59
C PRO A 819 -3.02 28.03 -23.30
N ALA A 820 -2.42 29.15 -23.72
CA ALA A 820 -1.13 29.20 -24.40
C ALA A 820 0.03 28.48 -23.67
N SER A 821 -0.11 28.22 -22.36
CA SER A 821 0.86 27.44 -21.61
C SER A 821 0.95 25.97 -22.05
N TRP A 822 -0.08 25.41 -22.68
CA TRP A 822 -0.11 24.02 -23.18
C TRP A 822 0.20 23.87 -24.67
N THR A 823 0.27 24.97 -25.41
CA THR A 823 0.23 24.94 -26.87
C THR A 823 1.58 25.26 -27.49
N LEU A 824 1.72 24.98 -28.79
CA LEU A 824 2.93 25.26 -29.57
C LEU A 824 2.97 26.70 -30.11
N LEU A 825 1.78 27.29 -30.30
CA LEU A 825 1.56 28.68 -30.70
C LEU A 825 0.93 29.48 -29.57
N ASP A 826 1.26 30.75 -29.44
CA ASP A 826 0.53 31.68 -28.56
C ASP A 826 -0.75 32.24 -29.22
N ASP A 827 -1.48 33.11 -28.51
CA ASP A 827 -2.72 33.74 -29.01
C ASP A 827 -2.51 34.63 -30.25
N GLN A 828 -1.26 34.96 -30.59
CA GLN A 828 -0.89 35.73 -31.78
C GLN A 828 -0.34 34.84 -32.91
N GLY A 829 -0.31 33.52 -32.73
CA GLY A 829 0.27 32.57 -33.68
C GLY A 829 1.80 32.52 -33.65
N THR A 830 2.45 33.07 -32.61
CA THR A 830 3.90 33.02 -32.46
C THR A 830 4.33 31.64 -31.98
N THR A 831 5.34 31.05 -32.63
CA THR A 831 5.89 29.75 -32.28
C THR A 831 6.81 29.82 -31.05
N ASN A 832 6.84 28.73 -30.28
CA ASN A 832 7.73 28.59 -29.12
C ASN A 832 8.92 27.64 -29.38
N ARG A 833 9.75 27.38 -28.36
CA ARG A 833 10.93 26.50 -28.51
C ARG A 833 10.53 25.04 -28.72
N THR A 834 9.42 24.62 -28.15
CA THR A 834 8.87 23.27 -28.32
C THR A 834 8.48 23.04 -29.78
N TYR A 835 7.84 24.02 -30.43
CA TYR A 835 7.57 24.01 -31.87
C TYR A 835 8.86 23.88 -32.70
N ALA A 836 9.88 24.67 -32.36
CA ALA A 836 11.17 24.62 -33.06
C ALA A 836 11.89 23.26 -32.92
N ALA A 837 11.78 22.62 -31.75
CA ALA A 837 12.34 21.28 -31.51
C ALA A 837 11.61 20.20 -32.32
N LEU A 838 10.27 20.24 -32.37
CA LEU A 838 9.46 19.37 -33.23
C LEU A 838 9.88 19.49 -34.69
N ARG A 839 9.91 20.73 -35.21
CA ARG A 839 10.34 21.02 -36.58
C ARG A 839 11.77 20.53 -36.88
N THR A 840 12.69 20.70 -35.94
CA THR A 840 14.08 20.23 -36.12
C THR A 840 14.14 18.71 -36.20
N TRP A 841 13.38 18.01 -35.35
CA TRP A 841 13.33 16.55 -35.36
C TRP A 841 12.72 16.01 -36.66
N THR A 842 11.63 16.60 -37.14
CA THR A 842 10.94 16.18 -38.37
C THR A 842 11.76 16.46 -39.63
N GLN A 843 12.47 17.59 -39.69
CA GLN A 843 13.41 17.88 -40.78
C GLN A 843 14.52 16.82 -40.85
N GLY A 844 15.11 16.45 -39.72
CA GLY A 844 16.12 15.38 -39.67
C GLY A 844 15.57 14.01 -40.11
N ARG A 845 14.28 13.74 -39.89
CA ARG A 845 13.61 12.53 -40.40
C ARG A 845 13.37 12.60 -41.91
N GLN A 846 12.96 13.75 -42.44
CA GLN A 846 12.67 13.94 -43.87
C GLN A 846 13.94 13.85 -44.73
N ASP A 847 15.03 14.51 -44.33
CA ASP A 847 16.31 14.47 -45.04
C ASP A 847 16.79 13.01 -45.25
N LEU A 848 16.56 12.14 -44.28
CA LEU A 848 16.91 10.72 -44.35
C LEU A 848 16.00 9.92 -45.30
N LEU A 849 14.72 10.26 -45.38
CA LEU A 849 13.78 9.58 -46.29
C LEU A 849 14.09 9.96 -47.73
N ASP A 850 14.41 11.22 -47.99
CA ASP A 850 14.76 11.73 -49.32
C ASP A 850 16.11 11.19 -49.83
N ASP A 851 17.12 11.06 -48.96
CA ASP A 851 18.43 10.47 -49.31
C ASP A 851 18.31 8.99 -49.74
N THR A 852 17.35 8.23 -49.20
CA THR A 852 17.11 6.84 -49.64
C THR A 852 16.28 6.72 -50.94
N GLY A 853 15.57 7.78 -51.33
CA GLY A 853 14.78 7.81 -52.56
C GLY A 853 15.61 8.04 -53.83
N THR A 854 16.81 8.59 -53.72
CA THR A 854 17.65 8.99 -54.87
C THR A 854 18.52 7.89 -55.45
N ASP A 855 18.65 6.72 -54.78
CA ASP A 855 19.55 5.63 -55.21
C ASP A 855 18.87 4.52 -56.05
N SER A 856 17.62 4.73 -56.51
CA SER A 856 16.86 3.74 -57.29
C SER A 856 16.75 4.03 -58.80
N GLY A 857 17.46 5.02 -59.33
CA GLY A 857 17.34 5.39 -60.75
C GLY A 857 18.62 5.97 -61.35
N THR A 858 19.53 5.12 -61.83
CA THR A 858 20.27 5.23 -63.11
C THR A 858 21.41 4.21 -63.16
N GLY A 859 21.07 2.96 -63.47
CA GLY A 859 22.02 1.90 -63.82
C GLY A 859 21.88 1.47 -65.27
N THR A 860 21.96 2.41 -66.22
CA THR A 860 22.15 2.10 -67.65
C THR A 860 23.59 2.41 -68.03
N GLY A 861 24.34 1.40 -68.51
CA GLY A 861 25.46 1.62 -69.43
C GLY A 861 26.81 1.01 -69.04
N ASP A 862 27.11 -0.12 -69.69
CA ASP A 862 28.35 -0.44 -70.42
C ASP A 862 29.59 -1.13 -69.80
N GLU A 863 29.96 -2.18 -70.54
CA GLU A 863 31.28 -2.75 -70.87
C GLU A 863 32.14 -3.47 -69.81
N SER A 864 32.10 -4.81 -69.78
CA SER A 864 33.02 -5.72 -70.48
C SER A 864 32.80 -7.19 -70.14
#